data_AF-A0A819G258-F1
#
_entry.id   AF-A0A819G258-F1
#
_cell.length_a   1.000
_cell.length_b   1.000
_cell.length_c   1.000
_cell.angle_alpha   90.00
_cell.angle_beta   90.00
_cell.angle_gamma   90.00
#
_symmetry.space_group_name_H-M   'P 1'
#
loop_
_entity.id
_entity.type
_entity.pdbx_description
1 polymer ?
#
loop_
_entity_poly.entity_id
_entity_poly.type
_entity_poly.pdbx_seq_one_letter_code
_entity_poly.pdbx_strand_id
1 'polypeptide(L)'
;MTYSLGAASPYSIGIGDFNNDNRMDLVVTNNGTNNTALLVGYGNGNFASPKMYSTGSSSSISIAVGDLNRDNRSDIAVINNDTSTIGIMLGYDEFFPIQKTYSTGLAPYSVVIDDFNNDTRLDIVVANHGDVSVSVLLGYGNGSFANQARYSTGSGPISVAVGDFNGDAHLDIIVANLNDNTISVLLGYGNGSFANQTKYLTGSKPLSVAVGDFNNDNRLDIVVANFGDNTISIRLGYSDGSFANQMTYSTGSGPQFVAVGDFNNDNRLDIVISNWNDNTISVLLGYGDGSFANQTKYSTGYEPLSVAVSDLNNDAHLDIIVANYGDNTLNEYSDCLKCAKTICDQAREMTTILENKLINESNEQKEWKDIKVKLVATSIKAMVILNIGGEKDTFFTALFSKESQLERDHNDGSIFIDRTGKIFTYILEYFRTNTVPINVMKDETLLNSLFIEAEYFRLYSLMDRLGIIYFPNGSLLQPTHQRKLNEFYGKIYQRWELIYKALRHEFGANAFHSRCNNQGPTMTIIQSNNNSLFGGYTSIPWTSDGSYKNDTTAFLFTLINPCHIPPTKYLINSDETGNAVYHHTDDGSIFGSNHDILVKNVSNLNDSSYINFPSSYLDTTGKDDITFNEARNFTTSDIEIYKLA
;
A
#
# COMPACT_ATOMS: atom_id res chain seq x y z
N MET A 1 -2.12 18.39 -7.47
CA MET A 1 -2.35 19.75 -8.04
C MET A 1 -2.09 19.73 -9.55
N THR A 2 -2.47 20.78 -10.31
CA THR A 2 -2.21 20.88 -11.75
C THR A 2 -1.52 22.20 -12.09
N TYR A 3 -0.38 22.13 -12.79
CA TYR A 3 0.39 23.28 -13.25
C TYR A 3 0.36 23.33 -14.78
N SER A 4 0.14 24.51 -15.38
CA SER A 4 0.20 24.66 -16.84
C SER A 4 1.57 25.22 -17.25
N LEU A 5 2.18 24.62 -18.26
CA LEU A 5 3.42 25.09 -18.88
C LEU A 5 3.15 25.96 -20.13
N GLY A 6 1.89 26.33 -20.38
CA GLY A 6 1.49 27.13 -21.53
C GLY A 6 1.48 26.34 -22.84
N ALA A 7 2.15 26.84 -23.87
CA ALA A 7 2.17 26.26 -25.21
C ALA A 7 3.24 25.17 -25.42
N ALA A 8 3.87 24.72 -24.33
CA ALA A 8 5.01 23.82 -24.36
C ALA A 8 4.56 22.41 -23.96
N SER A 9 4.86 21.39 -24.78
CA SER A 9 4.47 20.01 -24.51
C SER A 9 5.54 19.34 -23.64
N PRO A 10 5.29 19.13 -22.33
CA PRO A 10 6.29 18.61 -21.43
C PRO A 10 6.64 17.18 -21.78
N TYR A 11 7.93 16.88 -21.74
CA TYR A 11 8.44 15.59 -22.18
C TYR A 11 9.16 14.83 -21.05
N SER A 12 10.10 15.47 -20.37
CA SER A 12 10.89 14.85 -19.30
C SER A 12 11.03 15.83 -18.14
N ILE A 13 11.02 15.30 -16.92
CA ILE A 13 11.10 16.06 -15.67
C ILE A 13 12.41 15.68 -14.97
N GLY A 14 13.22 16.69 -14.64
CA GLY A 14 14.33 16.59 -13.70
C GLY A 14 13.96 17.30 -12.40
N ILE A 15 14.48 16.80 -11.28
CA ILE A 15 14.27 17.38 -9.96
C ILE A 15 15.64 17.67 -9.35
N GLY A 16 15.80 18.83 -8.73
CA GLY A 16 17.02 19.22 -8.03
C GLY A 16 16.81 20.53 -7.29
N ASP A 17 17.74 20.89 -6.41
CA ASP A 17 17.77 22.22 -5.81
C ASP A 17 18.60 23.14 -6.73
N PHE A 18 17.93 24.00 -7.50
CA PHE A 18 18.59 24.84 -8.52
C PHE A 18 18.94 26.24 -8.01
N ASN A 19 18.41 26.63 -6.85
CA ASN A 19 18.65 27.93 -6.22
C ASN A 19 19.37 27.82 -4.85
N ASN A 20 19.72 26.59 -4.43
CA ASN A 20 20.37 26.24 -3.17
C ASN A 20 19.58 26.68 -1.92
N ASP A 21 18.25 26.63 -1.99
CA ASP A 21 17.36 26.93 -0.86
C ASP A 21 16.95 25.69 -0.02
N ASN A 22 17.49 24.52 -0.37
CA ASN A 22 17.19 23.19 0.16
C ASN A 22 15.74 22.74 -0.07
N ARG A 23 15.12 23.22 -1.15
CA ARG A 23 13.81 22.74 -1.60
C ARG A 23 13.95 22.19 -3.01
N MET A 24 13.12 21.20 -3.32
CA MET A 24 13.16 20.59 -4.62
C MET A 24 12.45 21.48 -5.63
N ASP A 25 13.19 21.84 -6.67
CA ASP A 25 12.72 22.53 -7.86
C ASP A 25 12.53 21.53 -9.00
N LEU A 26 11.82 21.95 -10.04
CA LEU A 26 11.58 21.15 -11.24
C LEU A 26 12.22 21.80 -12.46
N VAL A 27 12.80 20.97 -13.31
CA VAL A 27 13.14 21.34 -14.68
C VAL A 27 12.43 20.43 -15.65
N VAL A 28 11.80 21.00 -16.68
CA VAL A 28 10.97 20.25 -17.63
C VAL A 28 11.37 20.57 -19.05
N THR A 29 11.81 19.56 -19.81
CA THR A 29 12.07 19.72 -21.23
C THR A 29 10.76 19.74 -21.99
N ASN A 30 10.65 20.63 -22.97
CA ASN A 30 9.47 20.78 -23.78
C ASN A 30 9.77 20.38 -25.22
N ASN A 31 9.00 19.44 -25.75
CA ASN A 31 9.13 19.05 -27.14
C ASN A 31 8.33 20.01 -28.04
N GLY A 32 8.90 20.37 -29.19
CA GLY A 32 8.30 21.33 -30.12
C GLY A 32 8.60 22.80 -29.79
N THR A 33 9.23 23.10 -28.66
CA THR A 33 9.78 24.42 -28.32
C THR A 33 11.28 24.31 -28.08
N ASN A 34 12.00 25.43 -28.25
CA ASN A 34 13.46 25.44 -28.13
C ASN A 34 13.96 25.70 -26.71
N ASN A 35 13.23 25.20 -25.71
CA ASN A 35 13.42 25.57 -24.32
C ASN A 35 13.11 24.46 -23.32
N THR A 36 13.69 24.63 -22.13
CA THR A 36 13.35 23.92 -20.91
C THR A 36 12.71 24.92 -19.93
N ALA A 37 11.78 24.45 -19.10
CA ALA A 37 11.09 25.25 -18.09
C ALA A 37 11.64 24.92 -16.70
N LEU A 38 12.07 25.92 -15.95
CA LEU A 38 12.41 25.81 -14.53
C LEU A 38 11.23 26.29 -13.68
N LEU A 39 10.83 25.50 -12.70
CA LEU A 39 9.79 25.82 -11.74
C LEU A 39 10.40 25.72 -10.33
N VAL A 40 10.62 26.86 -9.69
CA VAL A 40 11.19 26.93 -8.34
C VAL A 40 10.15 26.50 -7.31
N GLY A 41 10.49 25.55 -6.45
CA GLY A 41 9.63 25.00 -5.42
C GLY A 41 9.55 25.88 -4.17
N TYR A 42 8.34 26.04 -3.63
CA TYR A 42 8.16 26.72 -2.35
C TYR A 42 8.33 25.78 -1.14
N GLY A 43 8.55 24.48 -1.36
CA GLY A 43 8.71 23.45 -0.32
C GLY A 43 7.39 23.08 0.36
N ASN A 44 6.27 23.27 -0.33
CA ASN A 44 4.93 22.91 0.14
C ASN A 44 4.09 22.28 -0.99
N GLY A 45 4.76 21.67 -1.96
CA GLY A 45 4.17 21.17 -3.22
C GLY A 45 3.90 22.26 -4.27
N ASN A 46 3.85 23.56 -3.91
CA ASN A 46 3.62 24.61 -4.89
C ASN A 46 4.91 25.10 -5.55
N PHE A 47 4.79 25.49 -6.82
CA PHE A 47 5.89 26.03 -7.61
C PHE A 47 5.64 27.47 -8.10
N ALA A 48 6.73 28.21 -8.31
CA ALA A 48 6.73 29.49 -8.99
C ALA A 48 6.32 29.35 -10.46
N SER A 49 6.00 30.47 -11.10
CA SER A 49 5.73 30.49 -12.54
C SER A 49 6.97 30.04 -13.33
N PRO A 50 6.78 29.27 -14.41
CA PRO A 50 7.89 28.67 -15.15
C PRO A 50 8.78 29.73 -15.79
N LYS A 51 10.09 29.61 -15.59
CA LYS A 51 11.13 30.39 -16.30
C LYS A 51 11.68 29.54 -17.44
N MET A 52 11.68 30.10 -18.66
CA MET A 52 12.11 29.36 -19.85
C MET A 52 13.57 29.65 -20.19
N TYR A 53 14.36 28.60 -20.39
CA TYR A 53 15.76 28.68 -20.82
C TYR A 53 15.92 28.00 -22.16
N SER A 54 16.63 28.63 -23.10
CA SER A 54 16.81 28.01 -24.42
C SER A 54 17.75 26.81 -24.33
N THR A 55 17.40 25.73 -25.02
CA THR A 55 18.24 24.53 -25.19
C THR A 55 19.01 24.54 -26.51
N GLY A 56 18.71 25.48 -27.41
CA GLY A 56 19.29 25.56 -28.74
C GLY A 56 18.78 24.51 -29.74
N SER A 57 17.79 23.70 -29.36
CA SER A 57 17.20 22.61 -30.15
C SER A 57 15.69 22.66 -30.02
N SER A 58 14.96 22.36 -31.10
CA SER A 58 13.49 22.34 -31.10
C SER A 58 12.89 21.03 -30.60
N SER A 59 13.73 20.04 -30.29
CA SER A 59 13.33 18.71 -29.84
C SER A 59 14.24 18.25 -28.69
N SER A 60 14.06 18.90 -27.54
CA SER A 60 14.68 18.49 -26.29
C SER A 60 13.75 17.51 -25.57
N ILE A 61 14.21 16.28 -25.34
CA ILE A 61 13.33 15.15 -24.96
C ILE A 61 13.76 14.38 -23.71
N SER A 62 14.96 14.62 -23.17
CA SER A 62 15.39 13.99 -21.92
C SER A 62 16.35 14.90 -21.19
N ILE A 63 16.32 14.82 -19.86
CA ILE A 63 17.08 15.68 -18.97
C ILE A 63 17.66 14.87 -17.83
N ALA A 64 18.88 15.21 -17.43
CA ALA A 64 19.51 14.72 -16.21
C ALA A 64 20.05 15.92 -15.42
N VAL A 65 20.06 15.79 -14.09
CA VAL A 65 20.38 16.87 -13.15
C VAL A 65 21.48 16.40 -12.20
N GLY A 66 22.52 17.22 -12.02
CA GLY A 66 23.61 16.96 -11.08
C GLY A 66 24.73 17.97 -11.21
N ASP A 67 25.68 17.98 -10.27
CA ASP A 67 26.79 18.93 -10.23
C ASP A 67 27.94 18.50 -11.18
N LEU A 68 27.90 18.98 -12.42
CA LEU A 68 28.83 18.59 -13.49
C LEU A 68 30.16 19.35 -13.41
N ASN A 69 30.22 20.42 -12.62
CA ASN A 69 31.37 21.32 -12.53
C ASN A 69 32.00 21.40 -11.11
N ARG A 70 31.39 20.73 -10.13
CA ARG A 70 31.77 20.68 -8.71
C ARG A 70 31.68 22.02 -7.96
N ASP A 71 30.68 22.83 -8.27
CA ASP A 71 30.40 24.09 -7.57
C ASP A 71 29.30 23.97 -6.50
N ASN A 72 28.82 22.74 -6.24
CA ASN A 72 27.69 22.40 -5.37
C ASN A 72 26.38 23.06 -5.79
N ARG A 73 26.15 23.18 -7.10
CA ARG A 73 24.87 23.59 -7.67
C ARG A 73 24.40 22.53 -8.66
N SER A 74 23.09 22.42 -8.78
CA SER A 74 22.49 21.53 -9.76
C SER A 74 22.72 22.08 -11.17
N ASP A 75 23.46 21.34 -12.01
CA ASP A 75 23.59 21.59 -13.44
C ASP A 75 22.62 20.68 -14.22
N ILE A 76 22.46 20.97 -15.51
CA ILE A 76 21.52 20.27 -16.38
C ILE A 76 22.25 19.73 -17.61
N ALA A 77 22.00 18.46 -17.92
CA ALA A 77 22.33 17.84 -19.20
C ALA A 77 21.04 17.53 -19.99
N VAL A 78 20.90 18.09 -21.19
CA VAL A 78 19.68 17.99 -22.02
C VAL A 78 19.97 17.29 -23.34
N ILE A 79 19.20 16.25 -23.65
CA ILE A 79 19.22 15.57 -24.95
C ILE A 79 18.48 16.36 -26.00
N ASN A 80 19.16 16.64 -27.10
CA ASN A 80 18.63 17.31 -28.28
C ASN A 80 18.56 16.31 -29.44
N ASN A 81 17.36 15.76 -29.68
CA ASN A 81 17.14 14.68 -30.62
C ASN A 81 17.45 15.08 -32.07
N ASP A 82 16.94 16.25 -32.48
CA ASP A 82 17.05 16.80 -33.85
C ASP A 82 18.49 17.08 -34.29
N THR A 83 19.36 17.46 -33.36
CA THR A 83 20.76 17.80 -33.62
C THR A 83 21.73 16.66 -33.29
N SER A 84 21.24 15.56 -32.70
CA SER A 84 22.09 14.45 -32.23
C SER A 84 23.18 14.91 -31.25
N THR A 85 22.80 15.82 -30.34
CA THR A 85 23.71 16.37 -29.33
C THR A 85 23.14 16.26 -27.92
N ILE A 86 24.04 16.38 -26.95
CA ILE A 86 23.71 16.70 -25.57
C ILE A 86 24.19 18.11 -25.25
N GLY A 87 23.30 18.95 -24.71
CA GLY A 87 23.61 20.30 -24.25
C GLY A 87 23.85 20.34 -22.75
N ILE A 88 24.89 21.04 -22.32
CA ILE A 88 25.25 21.22 -20.91
C ILE A 88 24.95 22.66 -20.50
N MET A 89 24.13 22.81 -19.47
CA MET A 89 23.73 24.10 -18.90
C MET A 89 24.14 24.11 -17.43
N LEU A 90 25.12 24.96 -17.08
CA LEU A 90 25.60 25.07 -15.71
C LEU A 90 24.73 26.02 -14.89
N GLY A 91 24.51 25.72 -13.60
CA GLY A 91 23.67 26.50 -12.71
C GLY A 91 24.34 27.75 -12.14
N TYR A 92 23.69 28.92 -12.25
CA TYR A 92 24.14 30.18 -11.66
C TYR A 92 22.97 30.97 -11.06
N ASP A 93 22.66 30.83 -9.77
CA ASP A 93 21.63 31.64 -9.07
C ASP A 93 20.29 31.69 -9.85
N GLU A 94 19.73 30.51 -10.19
CA GLU A 94 18.56 30.35 -11.08
C GLU A 94 18.77 30.78 -12.54
N PHE A 95 20.01 30.87 -13.03
CA PHE A 95 20.32 31.16 -14.42
C PHE A 95 21.11 30.01 -15.07
N PHE A 96 20.67 29.57 -16.25
CA PHE A 96 21.28 28.47 -16.99
C PHE A 96 21.77 28.94 -18.36
N PRO A 97 22.99 29.48 -18.48
CA PRO A 97 23.59 29.69 -19.78
C PRO A 97 23.96 28.33 -20.40
N ILE A 98 23.66 28.16 -21.69
CA ILE A 98 24.22 27.03 -22.45
C ILE A 98 25.75 27.21 -22.46
N GLN A 99 26.47 26.24 -21.88
CA GLN A 99 27.92 26.29 -21.85
C GLN A 99 28.50 25.66 -23.12
N LYS A 100 28.06 24.44 -23.45
CA LYS A 100 28.61 23.67 -24.57
C LYS A 100 27.70 22.53 -24.98
N THR A 101 27.78 22.14 -26.25
CA THR A 101 27.14 20.94 -26.80
C THR A 101 28.19 19.89 -27.16
N TYR A 102 27.83 18.62 -26.99
CA TYR A 102 28.66 17.47 -27.33
C TYR A 102 27.89 16.56 -28.29
N SER A 103 28.61 15.99 -29.27
CA SER A 103 28.01 15.07 -30.22
C SER A 103 27.75 13.70 -29.59
N THR A 104 26.58 13.13 -29.87
CA THR A 104 26.17 11.78 -29.45
C THR A 104 26.10 10.84 -30.67
N GLY A 105 25.44 9.68 -30.54
CA GLY A 105 24.98 8.91 -31.70
C GLY A 105 23.73 9.53 -32.34
N LEU A 106 23.13 8.85 -33.31
CA LEU A 106 21.98 9.38 -34.03
C LEU A 106 20.70 9.29 -33.20
N ALA A 107 19.88 10.35 -33.26
CA ALA A 107 18.57 10.45 -32.60
C ALA A 107 18.63 10.01 -31.12
N PRO A 108 19.41 10.69 -30.26
CA PRO A 108 19.50 10.37 -28.84
C PRO A 108 18.14 10.53 -28.15
N TYR A 109 17.87 9.68 -27.15
CA TYR A 109 16.55 9.61 -26.49
C TYR A 109 16.55 9.72 -24.98
N SER A 110 17.53 9.12 -24.30
CA SER A 110 17.60 9.08 -22.84
C SER A 110 19.02 9.40 -22.39
N VAL A 111 19.15 10.14 -21.31
CA VAL A 111 20.42 10.46 -20.63
C VAL A 111 20.37 10.03 -19.17
N VAL A 112 21.51 9.54 -18.67
CA VAL A 112 21.80 9.38 -17.24
C VAL A 112 23.20 9.95 -16.96
N ILE A 113 23.42 10.41 -15.73
CA ILE A 113 24.71 10.93 -15.27
C ILE A 113 25.11 10.25 -13.97
N ASP A 114 26.36 9.82 -13.88
CA ASP A 114 26.96 9.18 -12.70
C ASP A 114 28.48 9.04 -12.90
N ASP A 115 29.22 8.57 -11.90
CA ASP A 115 30.66 8.30 -11.99
C ASP A 115 30.95 6.87 -12.48
N PHE A 116 31.10 6.69 -13.80
CA PHE A 116 31.29 5.36 -14.40
C PHE A 116 32.77 4.90 -14.40
N ASN A 117 33.67 5.75 -13.90
CA ASN A 117 35.11 5.48 -13.90
C ASN A 117 35.77 5.63 -12.53
N ASN A 118 34.97 5.83 -11.48
CA ASN A 118 35.37 5.99 -10.08
C ASN A 118 36.38 7.13 -9.85
N ASP A 119 36.32 8.21 -10.65
CA ASP A 119 37.17 9.39 -10.46
C ASP A 119 36.47 10.54 -9.71
N THR A 120 35.29 10.27 -9.17
CA THR A 120 34.36 11.15 -8.45
C THR A 120 33.75 12.26 -9.31
N ARG A 121 33.93 12.25 -10.64
CA ARG A 121 33.34 13.23 -11.57
C ARG A 121 32.16 12.59 -12.26
N LEU A 122 31.09 13.37 -12.44
CA LEU A 122 29.93 12.90 -13.18
C LEU A 122 30.29 12.78 -14.67
N ASP A 123 30.10 11.58 -15.20
CA ASP A 123 30.11 11.26 -16.61
C ASP A 123 28.67 11.18 -17.15
N ILE A 124 28.54 10.96 -18.46
CA ILE A 124 27.25 10.95 -19.16
C ILE A 124 27.12 9.66 -19.97
N VAL A 125 25.95 9.01 -19.87
CA VAL A 125 25.53 7.93 -20.78
C VAL A 125 24.28 8.33 -21.54
N VAL A 126 24.26 8.10 -22.85
CA VAL A 126 23.15 8.45 -23.75
C VAL A 126 22.72 7.26 -24.59
N ALA A 127 21.42 6.94 -24.60
CA ALA A 127 20.84 5.99 -25.56
C ALA A 127 20.62 6.65 -26.92
N ASN A 128 21.16 6.05 -27.98
CA ASN A 128 21.08 6.57 -29.34
C ASN A 128 20.05 5.78 -30.15
N HIS A 129 18.77 6.18 -30.12
CA HIS A 129 17.70 5.39 -30.74
C HIS A 129 17.94 5.09 -32.23
N GLY A 130 18.56 6.03 -32.96
CA GLY A 130 18.88 5.89 -34.38
C GLY A 130 20.18 5.14 -34.69
N ASP A 131 21.01 4.84 -33.67
CA ASP A 131 22.30 4.18 -33.82
C ASP A 131 22.42 3.14 -32.71
N VAL A 132 22.23 1.85 -33.01
CA VAL A 132 22.14 0.64 -32.13
C VAL A 132 23.22 0.57 -31.03
N SER A 133 23.21 1.53 -30.12
CA SER A 133 24.32 1.86 -29.23
C SER A 133 23.91 2.81 -28.10
N VAL A 134 24.76 2.84 -27.08
CA VAL A 134 24.86 3.94 -26.13
C VAL A 134 26.18 4.69 -26.32
N SER A 135 26.17 6.00 -26.06
CA SER A 135 27.36 6.84 -25.99
C SER A 135 27.74 7.11 -24.54
N VAL A 136 29.01 6.96 -24.19
CA VAL A 136 29.58 7.27 -22.87
C VAL A 136 30.57 8.43 -23.02
N LEU A 137 30.37 9.51 -22.29
CA LEU A 137 31.22 10.70 -22.30
C LEU A 137 31.75 10.95 -20.89
N LEU A 138 33.07 10.76 -20.69
CA LEU A 138 33.70 10.94 -19.38
C LEU A 138 33.87 12.42 -19.03
N GLY A 139 33.53 12.80 -17.81
CA GLY A 139 33.56 14.15 -17.29
C GLY A 139 34.93 14.58 -16.80
N TYR A 140 35.30 15.82 -17.07
CA TYR A 140 36.51 16.45 -16.50
C TYR A 140 36.23 17.22 -15.20
N GLY A 141 34.97 17.24 -14.74
CA GLY A 141 34.56 17.86 -13.47
C GLY A 141 34.60 19.39 -13.48
N ASN A 142 34.49 19.98 -14.67
CA ASN A 142 34.43 21.43 -14.88
C ASN A 142 33.31 21.81 -15.89
N GLY A 143 32.31 20.94 -16.04
CA GLY A 143 31.27 21.04 -17.07
C GLY A 143 31.70 20.59 -18.48
N SER A 144 32.95 20.10 -18.64
CA SER A 144 33.42 19.58 -19.92
C SER A 144 33.65 18.08 -19.95
N PHE A 145 33.51 17.49 -21.14
CA PHE A 145 33.51 16.05 -21.35
C PHE A 145 34.47 15.62 -22.45
N ALA A 146 34.96 14.38 -22.33
CA ALA A 146 35.71 13.69 -23.36
C ALA A 146 34.85 13.38 -24.60
N ASN A 147 35.51 12.95 -25.67
CA ASN A 147 34.79 12.43 -26.83
C ASN A 147 34.04 11.15 -26.45
N GLN A 148 32.86 10.96 -27.05
CA GLN A 148 32.05 9.77 -26.82
C GLN A 148 32.79 8.47 -27.19
N ALA A 149 32.73 7.48 -26.30
CA ALA A 149 32.90 6.07 -26.63
C ALA A 149 31.52 5.47 -26.91
N ARG A 150 31.40 4.55 -27.88
CA ARG A 150 30.12 3.91 -28.20
C ARG A 150 30.17 2.41 -27.92
N TYR A 151 29.10 1.90 -27.32
CA TYR A 151 28.92 0.49 -27.02
C TYR A 151 27.63 -0.02 -27.66
N SER A 152 27.66 -1.18 -28.29
CA SER A 152 26.52 -1.72 -29.02
C SER A 152 25.43 -2.25 -28.09
N THR A 153 24.17 -2.02 -28.46
CA THR A 153 22.96 -2.46 -27.74
C THR A 153 22.04 -3.27 -28.68
N GLY A 154 20.78 -3.49 -28.28
CA GLY A 154 19.71 -3.87 -29.19
C GLY A 154 19.20 -2.68 -30.03
N SER A 155 18.34 -2.98 -31.00
CA SER A 155 17.76 -1.98 -31.91
C SER A 155 16.74 -1.06 -31.23
N GLY A 156 16.81 0.23 -31.55
CA GLY A 156 15.97 1.27 -30.97
C GLY A 156 16.18 1.45 -29.46
N PRO A 157 17.42 1.65 -28.97
CA PRO A 157 17.64 1.92 -27.55
C PRO A 157 16.95 3.24 -27.17
N ILE A 158 16.09 3.21 -26.15
CA ILE A 158 15.20 4.36 -25.84
C ILE A 158 15.24 4.82 -24.38
N SER A 159 15.62 3.94 -23.46
CA SER A 159 15.71 4.26 -22.03
C SER A 159 16.93 3.57 -21.42
N VAL A 160 17.62 4.28 -20.53
CA VAL A 160 18.82 3.83 -19.83
C VAL A 160 18.58 3.85 -18.32
N ALA A 161 19.04 2.81 -17.63
CA ALA A 161 19.17 2.76 -16.18
C ALA A 161 20.57 2.23 -15.81
N VAL A 162 21.07 2.59 -14.64
CA VAL A 162 22.44 2.27 -14.21
C VAL A 162 22.47 1.84 -12.75
N GLY A 163 23.47 1.06 -12.39
CA GLY A 163 23.65 0.51 -11.05
C GLY A 163 24.68 -0.63 -11.05
N ASP A 164 25.09 -1.09 -9.88
CA ASP A 164 25.95 -2.28 -9.75
C ASP A 164 25.05 -3.54 -9.71
N PHE A 165 24.95 -4.27 -10.82
CA PHE A 165 24.10 -5.47 -10.91
C PHE A 165 24.85 -6.76 -10.55
N ASN A 166 26.17 -6.72 -10.41
CA ASN A 166 26.99 -7.91 -10.19
C ASN A 166 27.74 -7.89 -8.83
N GLY A 167 27.66 -6.79 -8.07
CA GLY A 167 28.28 -6.63 -6.76
C GLY A 167 29.79 -6.36 -6.79
N ASP A 168 30.35 -5.86 -7.91
CA ASP A 168 31.78 -5.54 -8.05
C ASP A 168 32.12 -4.07 -7.73
N ALA A 169 31.13 -3.27 -7.31
CA ALA A 169 31.22 -1.84 -7.04
C ALA A 169 31.58 -0.99 -8.27
N HIS A 170 31.25 -1.46 -9.47
CA HIS A 170 31.31 -0.69 -10.69
C HIS A 170 29.90 -0.50 -11.27
N LEU A 171 29.63 0.69 -11.80
CA LEU A 171 28.35 0.96 -12.43
C LEU A 171 28.26 0.23 -13.76
N ASP A 172 27.18 -0.51 -13.92
CA ASP A 172 26.77 -1.18 -15.13
C ASP A 172 25.65 -0.37 -15.83
N ILE A 173 25.35 -0.71 -17.09
CA ILE A 173 24.32 -0.05 -17.89
C ILE A 173 23.25 -1.06 -18.33
N ILE A 174 21.99 -0.69 -18.17
CA ILE A 174 20.82 -1.39 -18.73
C ILE A 174 20.12 -0.48 -19.72
N VAL A 175 19.77 -1.03 -20.89
CA VAL A 175 19.15 -0.29 -22.00
C VAL A 175 17.92 -1.02 -22.50
N ALA A 176 16.75 -0.37 -22.49
CA ALA A 176 15.55 -0.86 -23.15
C ALA A 176 15.60 -0.63 -24.67
N ASN A 177 15.37 -1.68 -25.46
CA ASN A 177 15.52 -1.68 -26.92
C ASN A 177 14.14 -1.88 -27.56
N LEU A 178 13.51 -0.76 -27.92
CA LEU A 178 12.13 -0.66 -28.40
C LEU A 178 11.83 -1.61 -29.55
N ASN A 179 12.73 -1.70 -30.53
CA ASN A 179 12.50 -2.42 -31.78
C ASN A 179 12.86 -3.91 -31.67
N ASP A 180 13.71 -4.28 -30.71
CA ASP A 180 14.15 -5.66 -30.49
C ASP A 180 13.30 -6.42 -29.44
N ASN A 181 12.44 -5.73 -28.68
CA ASN A 181 11.72 -6.29 -27.52
C ASN A 181 12.67 -6.96 -26.50
N THR A 182 13.78 -6.26 -26.23
CA THR A 182 14.80 -6.73 -25.28
C THR A 182 15.31 -5.59 -24.42
N ILE A 183 15.89 -5.94 -23.27
CA ILE A 183 16.89 -5.10 -22.61
C ILE A 183 18.30 -5.61 -22.93
N SER A 184 19.26 -4.69 -22.95
CA SER A 184 20.69 -4.97 -23.08
C SER A 184 21.36 -4.61 -21.75
N VAL A 185 22.16 -5.52 -21.20
CA VAL A 185 22.94 -5.32 -19.96
C VAL A 185 24.42 -5.29 -20.33
N LEU A 186 25.10 -4.20 -19.99
CA LEU A 186 26.51 -3.98 -20.25
C LEU A 186 27.23 -3.79 -18.91
N LEU A 187 28.02 -4.77 -18.50
CA LEU A 187 28.75 -4.72 -17.23
C LEU A 187 29.94 -3.75 -17.32
N GLY A 188 30.12 -2.91 -16.30
CA GLY A 188 31.19 -1.93 -16.21
C GLY A 188 32.50 -2.54 -15.73
N TYR A 189 33.62 -2.02 -16.22
CA TYR A 189 34.96 -2.35 -15.72
C TYR A 189 35.53 -1.32 -14.74
N GLY A 190 34.70 -0.35 -14.31
CA GLY A 190 35.08 0.69 -13.35
C GLY A 190 36.07 1.74 -13.88
N ASN A 191 36.32 1.78 -15.19
CA ASN A 191 37.23 2.73 -15.84
C ASN A 191 36.56 3.50 -17.00
N GLY A 192 35.22 3.53 -17.03
CA GLY A 192 34.44 4.10 -18.12
C GLY A 192 34.30 3.20 -19.36
N SER A 193 34.80 1.96 -19.29
CA SER A 193 34.58 0.94 -20.33
C SER A 193 33.67 -0.19 -19.87
N PHE A 194 32.98 -0.80 -20.84
CA PHE A 194 31.93 -1.78 -20.59
C PHE A 194 32.14 -3.05 -21.42
N ALA A 195 31.65 -4.16 -20.88
CA ALA A 195 31.57 -5.43 -21.56
C ALA A 195 30.58 -5.39 -22.74
N ASN A 196 30.65 -6.41 -23.59
CA ASN A 196 29.63 -6.61 -24.61
C ASN A 196 28.27 -6.87 -23.97
N GLN A 197 27.21 -6.38 -24.62
CA GLN A 197 25.84 -6.57 -24.16
C GLN A 197 25.47 -8.05 -23.96
N THR A 198 24.73 -8.31 -22.89
CA THR A 198 23.90 -9.50 -22.73
C THR A 198 22.43 -9.09 -22.89
N LYS A 199 21.68 -9.82 -23.72
CA LYS A 199 20.27 -9.48 -24.01
C LYS A 199 19.31 -10.33 -23.20
N TYR A 200 18.26 -9.69 -22.68
CA TYR A 200 17.12 -10.36 -22.04
C TYR A 200 15.83 -9.93 -22.74
N LEU A 201 14.91 -10.89 -22.94
CA LEU A 201 13.62 -10.61 -23.55
C LEU A 201 12.75 -9.76 -22.62
N THR A 202 11.87 -8.95 -23.20
CA THR A 202 10.82 -8.20 -22.49
C THR A 202 9.46 -8.51 -23.10
N GLY A 203 8.42 -7.78 -22.69
CA GLY A 203 7.23 -7.65 -23.51
C GLY A 203 7.48 -6.80 -24.77
N SER A 204 6.42 -6.61 -25.55
CA SER A 204 6.41 -5.85 -26.79
C SER A 204 6.59 -4.35 -26.55
N LYS A 205 7.47 -3.73 -27.35
CA LYS A 205 7.80 -2.30 -27.35
C LYS A 205 8.16 -1.77 -25.96
N PRO A 206 9.30 -2.20 -25.37
CA PRO A 206 9.76 -1.66 -24.09
C PRO A 206 10.15 -0.19 -24.26
N LEU A 207 9.55 0.71 -23.47
CA LEU A 207 9.78 2.16 -23.57
C LEU A 207 10.58 2.74 -22.40
N SER A 208 10.51 2.13 -21.24
CA SER A 208 11.17 2.65 -20.03
C SER A 208 11.68 1.50 -19.18
N VAL A 209 12.86 1.70 -18.60
CA VAL A 209 13.49 0.79 -17.64
C VAL A 209 13.86 1.56 -16.36
N ALA A 210 13.60 0.95 -15.21
CA ALA A 210 14.08 1.41 -13.91
C ALA A 210 14.60 0.21 -13.11
N VAL A 211 15.37 0.49 -12.06
CA VAL A 211 16.05 -0.51 -11.25
C VAL A 211 15.88 -0.23 -9.76
N GLY A 212 15.90 -1.28 -8.95
CA GLY A 212 15.76 -1.20 -7.50
C GLY A 212 15.72 -2.60 -6.89
N ASP A 213 15.99 -2.71 -5.59
CA ASP A 213 15.86 -3.99 -4.87
C ASP A 213 14.38 -4.24 -4.50
N PHE A 214 13.69 -5.07 -5.29
CA PHE A 214 12.26 -5.35 -5.10
C PHE A 214 11.99 -6.52 -4.15
N ASN A 215 13.03 -7.30 -3.79
CA ASN A 215 12.93 -8.51 -2.98
C ASN A 215 13.73 -8.46 -1.65
N ASN A 216 14.35 -7.32 -1.34
CA ASN A 216 15.18 -7.06 -0.18
C ASN A 216 16.39 -8.00 -0.04
N ASP A 217 16.97 -8.46 -1.15
CA ASP A 217 18.18 -9.30 -1.15
C ASP A 217 19.49 -8.51 -1.30
N ASN A 218 19.40 -7.17 -1.34
CA ASN A 218 20.46 -6.20 -1.59
C ASN A 218 21.10 -6.31 -2.98
N ARG A 219 20.34 -6.76 -3.96
CA ARG A 219 20.74 -6.75 -5.37
C ARG A 219 19.73 -5.94 -6.17
N LEU A 220 20.22 -5.28 -7.21
CA LEU A 220 19.35 -4.51 -8.07
C LEU A 220 18.57 -5.43 -9.01
N ASP A 221 17.26 -5.29 -8.96
CA ASP A 221 16.30 -5.89 -9.88
C ASP A 221 15.91 -4.88 -10.97
N ILE A 222 15.16 -5.35 -11.97
CA ILE A 222 14.74 -4.54 -13.13
C ILE A 222 13.23 -4.53 -13.26
N VAL A 223 12.67 -3.36 -13.54
CA VAL A 223 11.32 -3.18 -14.08
C VAL A 223 11.37 -2.55 -15.47
N VAL A 224 10.58 -3.08 -16.40
CA VAL A 224 10.45 -2.55 -17.78
C VAL A 224 8.99 -2.31 -18.12
N ALA A 225 8.66 -1.12 -18.63
CA ALA A 225 7.34 -0.79 -19.17
C ALA A 225 7.20 -1.23 -20.64
N ASN A 226 6.28 -2.15 -20.92
CA ASN A 226 6.05 -2.73 -22.25
C ASN A 226 4.80 -2.11 -22.89
N PHE A 227 5.00 -1.06 -23.69
CA PHE A 227 3.92 -0.29 -24.29
C PHE A 227 2.97 -1.14 -25.13
N GLY A 228 3.51 -2.09 -25.90
CA GLY A 228 2.73 -2.89 -26.85
C GLY A 228 1.82 -3.92 -26.19
N ASP A 229 2.17 -4.37 -24.98
CA ASP A 229 1.47 -5.45 -24.27
C ASP A 229 0.58 -4.94 -23.12
N ASN A 230 0.65 -3.65 -22.77
CA ASN A 230 0.00 -3.06 -21.59
C ASN A 230 0.41 -3.75 -20.28
N THR A 231 1.71 -4.02 -20.14
CA THR A 231 2.29 -4.69 -18.98
C THR A 231 3.60 -4.06 -18.56
N ILE A 232 4.02 -4.35 -17.33
CA ILE A 232 5.43 -4.28 -16.95
C ILE A 232 6.04 -5.68 -16.85
N SER A 233 7.36 -5.77 -17.06
CA SER A 233 8.17 -6.96 -16.79
C SER A 233 9.10 -6.70 -15.61
N ILE A 234 9.06 -7.56 -14.61
CA ILE A 234 9.98 -7.58 -13.46
C ILE A 234 10.98 -8.71 -13.63
N ARG A 235 12.27 -8.45 -13.43
CA ARG A 235 13.33 -9.46 -13.44
C ARG A 235 14.21 -9.29 -12.21
N LEU A 236 14.30 -10.34 -11.39
CA LEU A 236 15.12 -10.34 -10.18
C LEU A 236 16.59 -10.56 -10.52
N GLY A 237 17.49 -9.82 -9.88
CA GLY A 237 18.93 -9.86 -10.10
C GLY A 237 19.63 -11.02 -9.39
N TYR A 238 20.69 -11.53 -10.00
CA TYR A 238 21.63 -12.45 -9.38
C TYR A 238 22.99 -11.77 -9.21
N SER A 239 23.80 -12.28 -8.28
CA SER A 239 25.11 -11.70 -7.93
C SER A 239 26.19 -11.80 -9.01
N ASP A 240 25.85 -12.26 -10.21
CA ASP A 240 26.77 -12.32 -11.34
C ASP A 240 26.37 -11.35 -12.47
N GLY A 241 25.40 -10.46 -12.21
CA GLY A 241 24.84 -9.55 -13.21
C GLY A 241 23.85 -10.24 -14.16
N SER A 242 23.49 -11.51 -13.91
CA SER A 242 22.41 -12.18 -14.62
C SER A 242 21.06 -11.97 -13.95
N PHE A 243 19.97 -12.21 -14.69
CA PHE A 243 18.61 -11.96 -14.23
C PHE A 243 17.72 -13.18 -14.37
N ALA A 244 16.83 -13.36 -13.40
CA ALA A 244 15.79 -14.38 -13.41
C ALA A 244 14.82 -14.22 -14.59
N ASN A 245 13.99 -15.25 -14.79
CA ASN A 245 12.88 -15.17 -15.74
C ASN A 245 11.93 -14.02 -15.37
N GLN A 246 11.35 -13.37 -16.39
CA GLN A 246 10.47 -12.24 -16.15
C GLN A 246 9.15 -12.67 -15.50
N MET A 247 8.70 -11.86 -14.55
CA MET A 247 7.32 -11.83 -14.07
C MET A 247 6.61 -10.67 -14.74
N THR A 248 5.33 -10.84 -15.08
CA THR A 248 4.58 -9.83 -15.84
C THR A 248 3.37 -9.37 -15.04
N TYR A 249 3.18 -8.06 -14.95
CA TYR A 249 2.04 -7.44 -14.29
C TYR A 249 1.29 -6.54 -15.27
N SER A 250 -0.04 -6.57 -15.23
CA SER A 250 -0.87 -5.71 -16.08
C SER A 250 -0.90 -4.26 -15.58
N THR A 251 -0.84 -3.32 -16.51
CA THR A 251 -0.94 -1.88 -16.25
C THR A 251 -2.18 -1.27 -16.91
N GLY A 252 -2.26 0.06 -16.97
CA GLY A 252 -3.13 0.73 -17.94
C GLY A 252 -2.60 0.56 -19.37
N SER A 253 -3.36 1.11 -20.32
CA SER A 253 -3.04 1.06 -21.74
C SER A 253 -1.89 2.00 -22.11
N GLY A 254 -0.93 1.47 -22.86
CA GLY A 254 0.27 2.19 -23.29
C GLY A 254 1.15 2.65 -22.14
N PRO A 255 1.67 1.74 -21.28
CA PRO A 255 2.62 2.11 -20.25
C PRO A 255 3.88 2.73 -20.91
N GLN A 256 4.21 3.94 -20.49
CA GLN A 256 5.15 4.82 -21.18
C GLN A 256 6.44 5.01 -20.39
N PHE A 257 6.31 5.35 -19.11
CA PHE A 257 7.44 5.60 -18.21
C PHE A 257 7.22 4.89 -16.87
N VAL A 258 8.30 4.39 -16.28
CA VAL A 258 8.28 3.77 -14.95
C VAL A 258 9.22 4.51 -14.00
N ALA A 259 8.73 4.76 -12.78
CA ALA A 259 9.55 5.21 -11.66
C ALA A 259 9.31 4.30 -10.46
N VAL A 260 10.31 4.23 -9.58
CA VAL A 260 10.30 3.35 -8.40
C VAL A 260 10.58 4.18 -7.16
N GLY A 261 10.00 3.77 -6.04
CA GLY A 261 10.15 4.47 -4.77
C GLY A 261 9.22 3.86 -3.74
N ASP A 262 9.50 4.10 -2.46
CA ASP A 262 8.62 3.68 -1.38
C ASP A 262 7.52 4.73 -1.19
N PHE A 263 6.40 4.56 -1.90
CA PHE A 263 5.35 5.58 -1.96
C PHE A 263 4.34 5.44 -0.81
N ASN A 264 4.25 4.26 -0.21
CA ASN A 264 3.45 4.03 0.99
C ASN A 264 4.29 4.06 2.29
N ASN A 265 5.61 4.21 2.18
CA ASN A 265 6.62 4.22 3.24
C ASN A 265 6.61 2.95 4.12
N ASP A 266 6.43 1.79 3.53
CA ASP A 266 6.48 0.50 4.22
C ASP A 266 7.89 -0.15 4.19
N ASN A 267 8.89 0.63 3.76
CA ASN A 267 10.28 0.28 3.48
C ASN A 267 10.44 -0.75 2.37
N ARG A 268 9.53 -0.77 1.40
CA ARG A 268 9.64 -1.62 0.20
C ARG A 268 9.43 -0.75 -1.02
N LEU A 269 10.14 -1.07 -2.09
CA LEU A 269 9.99 -0.35 -3.33
C LEU A 269 8.65 -0.67 -3.99
N ASP A 270 7.89 0.38 -4.25
CA ASP A 270 6.69 0.38 -5.06
C ASP A 270 7.02 0.87 -6.50
N ILE A 271 6.06 0.72 -7.41
CA ILE A 271 6.20 1.10 -8.81
C ILE A 271 5.06 2.04 -9.21
N VAL A 272 5.41 3.15 -9.88
CA VAL A 272 4.46 4.02 -10.57
C VAL A 272 4.74 4.02 -12.07
N ILE A 273 3.67 3.95 -12.87
CA ILE A 273 3.73 3.90 -14.33
C ILE A 273 2.80 4.94 -14.93
N SER A 274 3.26 5.75 -15.88
CA SER A 274 2.37 6.57 -16.73
C SER A 274 1.79 5.75 -17.87
N ASN A 275 0.47 5.83 -18.09
CA ASN A 275 -0.24 5.10 -19.14
C ASN A 275 -0.76 6.09 -20.20
N TRP A 276 0.00 6.24 -21.28
CA TRP A 276 -0.22 7.23 -22.33
C TRP A 276 -1.64 7.16 -22.92
N ASN A 277 -2.11 5.96 -23.27
CA ASN A 277 -3.39 5.79 -23.96
C ASN A 277 -4.61 5.85 -23.01
N ASP A 278 -4.41 5.59 -21.72
CA ASP A 278 -5.49 5.57 -20.71
C ASP A 278 -5.66 6.91 -19.98
N ASN A 279 -4.72 7.86 -20.13
CA ASN A 279 -4.67 9.11 -19.34
C ASN A 279 -4.72 8.85 -17.82
N THR A 280 -3.92 7.88 -17.39
CA THR A 280 -3.81 7.49 -15.97
C THR A 280 -2.37 7.22 -15.60
N ILE A 281 -2.05 7.28 -14.31
CA ILE A 281 -0.94 6.54 -13.74
C ILE A 281 -1.46 5.25 -13.09
N SER A 282 -0.66 4.19 -13.12
CA SER A 282 -0.85 2.97 -12.35
C SER A 282 0.18 2.91 -11.23
N VAL A 283 -0.25 2.64 -10.00
CA VAL A 283 0.62 2.37 -8.86
C VAL A 283 0.49 0.91 -8.45
N LEU A 284 1.61 0.20 -8.34
CA LEU A 284 1.68 -1.19 -7.87
C LEU A 284 2.53 -1.20 -6.60
N LEU A 285 1.91 -1.61 -5.48
CA LEU A 285 2.62 -1.69 -4.20
C LEU A 285 3.46 -2.96 -4.11
N GLY A 286 4.71 -2.84 -3.66
CA GLY A 286 5.65 -3.94 -3.51
C GLY A 286 5.42 -4.72 -2.21
N TYR A 287 5.48 -6.06 -2.29
CA TYR A 287 5.46 -6.90 -1.08
C TYR A 287 6.86 -7.14 -0.49
N GLY A 288 7.91 -6.71 -1.20
CA GLY A 288 9.30 -6.84 -0.76
C GLY A 288 9.87 -8.25 -0.90
N ASP A 289 9.21 -9.11 -1.69
CA ASP A 289 9.65 -10.46 -2.06
C ASP A 289 9.81 -10.60 -3.59
N GLY A 290 9.84 -9.47 -4.32
CA GLY A 290 9.84 -9.41 -5.77
C GLY A 290 8.44 -9.45 -6.40
N SER A 291 7.38 -9.62 -5.59
CA SER A 291 5.99 -9.58 -6.06
C SER A 291 5.29 -8.26 -5.74
N PHE A 292 4.28 -7.92 -6.55
CA PHE A 292 3.53 -6.66 -6.48
C PHE A 292 2.03 -6.89 -6.39
N ALA A 293 1.35 -5.96 -5.72
CA ALA A 293 -0.09 -5.86 -5.70
C ALA A 293 -0.66 -5.54 -7.10
N ASN A 294 -1.96 -5.77 -7.27
CA ASN A 294 -2.66 -5.30 -8.47
C ASN A 294 -2.58 -3.78 -8.57
N GLN A 295 -2.51 -3.27 -9.79
CA GLN A 295 -2.48 -1.84 -10.05
C GLN A 295 -3.67 -1.10 -9.44
N THR A 296 -3.37 0.06 -8.84
CA THR A 296 -4.36 1.10 -8.54
C THR A 296 -4.17 2.21 -9.56
N LYS A 297 -5.25 2.63 -10.22
CA LYS A 297 -5.20 3.66 -11.26
C LYS A 297 -5.63 5.01 -10.71
N TYR A 298 -4.92 6.06 -11.11
CA TYR A 298 -5.27 7.46 -10.83
C TYR A 298 -5.33 8.22 -12.14
N SER A 299 -6.40 9.00 -12.34
CA SER A 299 -6.56 9.81 -13.56
C SER A 299 -5.58 10.97 -13.58
N THR A 300 -5.02 11.25 -14.76
CA THR A 300 -4.09 12.37 -15.04
C THR A 300 -4.71 13.33 -16.06
N GLY A 301 -3.92 14.32 -16.49
CA GLY A 301 -4.12 15.00 -17.76
C GLY A 301 -3.92 14.07 -18.96
N TYR A 302 -3.97 14.65 -20.15
CA TYR A 302 -3.91 13.89 -21.41
C TYR A 302 -2.50 13.47 -21.80
N GLU A 303 -2.35 12.21 -22.23
CA GLU A 303 -1.11 11.63 -22.74
C GLU A 303 0.06 11.78 -21.73
N PRO A 304 -0.04 11.16 -20.52
CA PRO A 304 1.01 11.23 -19.52
C PRO A 304 2.28 10.55 -20.04
N LEU A 305 3.35 11.33 -20.19
CA LEU A 305 4.59 10.87 -20.82
C LEU A 305 5.64 10.44 -19.81
N SER A 306 5.96 11.29 -18.83
CA SER A 306 7.05 11.09 -17.87
C SER A 306 6.53 11.21 -16.45
N VAL A 307 7.18 10.48 -15.54
CA VAL A 307 6.93 10.53 -14.10
C VAL A 307 8.25 10.80 -13.39
N ALA A 308 8.26 11.72 -12.43
CA ALA A 308 9.38 11.91 -11.51
C ALA A 308 8.86 11.82 -10.06
N VAL A 309 9.74 11.42 -9.15
CA VAL A 309 9.39 11.15 -7.76
C VAL A 309 10.40 11.78 -6.82
N SER A 310 9.92 12.52 -5.83
CA SER A 310 10.73 13.18 -4.79
C SER A 310 9.79 13.70 -3.71
N ASP A 311 10.31 13.95 -2.52
CA ASP A 311 9.60 14.79 -1.53
C ASP A 311 9.59 16.25 -2.03
N LEU A 312 8.45 16.72 -2.54
CA LEU A 312 8.28 18.07 -3.10
C LEU A 312 7.69 19.05 -2.08
N ASN A 313 7.15 18.51 -0.97
CA ASN A 313 6.46 19.27 0.05
C ASN A 313 7.15 19.25 1.43
N ASN A 314 8.32 18.61 1.52
CA ASN A 314 9.16 18.46 2.70
C ASN A 314 8.46 17.74 3.89
N ASP A 315 7.58 16.78 3.60
CA ASP A 315 6.93 15.95 4.62
C ASP A 315 7.61 14.59 4.84
N ALA A 316 8.77 14.37 4.23
CA ALA A 316 9.53 13.13 4.21
C ALA A 316 8.81 11.95 3.54
N HIS A 317 7.85 12.23 2.65
CA HIS A 317 7.19 11.24 1.81
C HIS A 317 7.42 11.56 0.34
N LEU A 318 7.54 10.51 -0.48
CA LEU A 318 7.71 10.70 -1.92
C LEU A 318 6.40 11.16 -2.55
N ASP A 319 6.46 12.31 -3.23
CA ASP A 319 5.42 12.81 -4.10
C ASP A 319 5.66 12.33 -5.54
N ILE A 320 4.58 12.23 -6.31
CA ILE A 320 4.63 11.83 -7.73
C ILE A 320 4.27 13.04 -8.58
N ILE A 321 5.14 13.40 -9.53
CA ILE A 321 4.83 14.41 -10.54
C ILE A 321 4.80 13.80 -11.94
N VAL A 322 3.77 14.13 -12.71
CA VAL A 322 3.48 13.58 -14.03
C VAL A 322 3.47 14.69 -15.07
N ALA A 323 4.23 14.52 -16.15
CA ALA A 323 4.18 15.39 -17.32
C ALA A 323 3.14 14.89 -18.33
N ASN A 324 2.12 15.71 -18.60
CA ASN A 324 1.07 15.41 -19.56
C ASN A 324 1.35 16.13 -20.87
N TYR A 325 1.70 15.35 -21.89
CA TYR A 325 2.09 15.87 -23.19
C TYR A 325 0.90 16.49 -23.93
N GLY A 326 -0.28 15.87 -23.84
CA GLY A 326 -1.44 16.19 -24.67
C GLY A 326 -2.20 17.45 -24.26
N ASP A 327 -2.03 17.92 -23.02
CA ASP A 327 -2.67 19.14 -22.51
C ASP A 327 -1.71 20.16 -21.89
N ASN A 328 -0.40 19.93 -22.03
CA ASN A 328 0.67 20.83 -21.58
C ASN A 328 0.60 21.14 -20.07
N THR A 329 0.29 20.12 -19.26
CA THR A 329 0.20 20.24 -17.81
C THR A 329 1.16 19.34 -17.06
N LEU A 330 1.45 19.69 -15.80
CA LEU A 330 2.02 18.80 -14.81
C LEU A 330 0.97 18.47 -13.76
N ASN A 331 0.78 17.21 -13.41
CA ASN A 331 0.01 16.81 -12.24
C ASN A 331 0.92 16.38 -11.11
N GLU A 332 0.66 16.88 -9.92
CA GLU A 332 1.29 16.42 -8.68
C GLU A 332 0.29 15.60 -7.87
N TYR A 333 0.74 14.44 -7.39
CA TYR A 333 0.04 13.55 -6.49
C TYR A 333 0.85 13.45 -5.20
N SER A 334 0.67 14.44 -4.34
CA SER A 334 1.15 14.39 -2.97
C SER A 334 0.25 13.46 -2.16
N ASP A 335 0.82 12.69 -1.24
CA ASP A 335 0.06 11.91 -0.24
C ASP A 335 -0.86 10.82 -0.77
N CYS A 336 -0.79 10.49 -2.06
CA CYS A 336 -1.77 9.67 -2.76
C CYS A 336 -1.91 8.23 -2.20
N LEU A 337 -1.00 7.83 -1.30
CA LEU A 337 -0.94 6.52 -0.65
C LEU A 337 -0.92 6.59 0.89
N LYS A 338 -1.09 7.77 1.52
CA LYS A 338 -1.14 7.93 2.98
C LYS A 338 -2.20 7.01 3.64
N CYS A 339 -3.28 6.68 2.93
CA CYS A 339 -4.32 5.77 3.44
C CYS A 339 -3.89 4.31 3.59
N ALA A 340 -2.81 3.85 2.94
CA ALA A 340 -2.29 2.49 3.13
C ALA A 340 -1.34 2.40 4.34
N LYS A 341 -0.60 3.48 4.61
CA LYS A 341 0.43 3.55 5.65
C LYS A 341 -0.15 3.59 7.07
N THR A 342 -1.17 4.40 7.35
CA THR A 342 -1.69 4.53 8.72
C THR A 342 -2.22 3.21 9.28
N ILE A 343 -2.74 2.33 8.42
CA ILE A 343 -3.25 1.01 8.82
C ILE A 343 -2.12 -0.01 8.94
N CYS A 344 -1.15 -0.02 8.03
CA CYS A 344 -0.02 -0.96 8.06
C CYS A 344 1.01 -0.63 9.14
N ASP A 345 1.26 0.66 9.41
CA ASP A 345 2.17 1.10 10.46
C ASP A 345 1.55 0.90 11.83
N GLN A 346 0.28 1.25 12.03
CA GLN A 346 -0.41 0.90 13.29
C GLN A 346 -0.47 -0.61 13.49
N ALA A 347 -0.60 -1.40 12.41
CA ALA A 347 -0.53 -2.86 12.49
C ALA A 347 0.89 -3.35 12.82
N ARG A 348 1.96 -2.82 12.22
CA ARG A 348 3.35 -3.19 12.52
C ARG A 348 3.79 -2.72 13.91
N GLU A 349 3.38 -1.54 14.35
CA GLU A 349 3.60 -1.04 15.70
C GLU A 349 2.83 -1.90 16.71
N MET A 350 1.58 -2.25 16.44
CA MET A 350 0.83 -3.24 17.23
C MET A 350 1.51 -4.61 17.22
N THR A 351 2.05 -5.07 16.09
CA THR A 351 2.70 -6.38 15.99
C THR A 351 4.02 -6.37 16.77
N THR A 352 4.79 -5.28 16.72
CA THR A 352 6.03 -5.09 17.48
C THR A 352 5.75 -4.90 18.97
N ILE A 353 4.67 -4.20 19.34
CA ILE A 353 4.19 -4.08 20.72
C ILE A 353 3.66 -5.43 21.23
N LEU A 354 2.99 -6.22 20.39
CA LEU A 354 2.52 -7.56 20.70
C LEU A 354 3.69 -8.54 20.80
N GLU A 355 4.71 -8.45 19.95
CA GLU A 355 5.93 -9.27 20.01
C GLU A 355 6.77 -8.90 21.23
N ASN A 356 6.94 -7.61 21.53
CA ASN A 356 7.61 -7.16 22.76
C ASN A 356 6.79 -7.47 24.02
N LYS A 357 5.45 -7.43 23.97
CA LYS A 357 4.58 -7.95 25.03
C LYS A 357 4.66 -9.46 25.14
N LEU A 358 4.75 -10.21 24.04
CA LEU A 358 4.95 -11.67 24.04
C LEU A 358 6.34 -12.04 24.56
N ILE A 359 7.38 -11.24 24.31
CA ILE A 359 8.73 -11.42 24.85
C ILE A 359 8.75 -11.05 26.34
N ASN A 360 8.07 -9.99 26.77
CA ASN A 360 7.95 -9.62 28.18
C ASN A 360 7.04 -10.58 28.97
N GLU A 361 5.92 -11.04 28.40
CA GLU A 361 5.08 -12.11 28.94
C GLU A 361 5.81 -13.45 28.89
N SER A 362 6.71 -13.71 27.92
CA SER A 362 7.61 -14.87 27.87
C SER A 362 8.69 -14.80 28.95
N ASN A 363 9.19 -13.60 29.27
CA ASN A 363 10.15 -13.36 30.34
C ASN A 363 9.49 -13.43 31.73
N GLU A 364 8.28 -12.89 31.91
CA GLU A 364 7.45 -13.09 33.10
C GLU A 364 7.00 -14.56 33.21
N GLN A 365 6.60 -15.21 32.11
CA GLN A 365 6.33 -16.65 32.09
C GLN A 365 7.60 -17.49 32.31
N LYS A 366 8.81 -16.98 32.04
CA LYS A 366 10.10 -17.59 32.40
C LYS A 366 10.35 -17.54 33.90
N GLU A 367 10.05 -16.41 34.55
CA GLU A 367 10.10 -16.31 36.01
C GLU A 367 9.06 -17.21 36.69
N TRP A 368 7.85 -17.33 36.12
CA TRP A 368 6.85 -18.32 36.56
C TRP A 368 7.20 -19.76 36.18
N LYS A 369 7.95 -19.98 35.08
CA LYS A 369 8.51 -21.28 34.68
C LYS A 369 9.60 -21.72 35.64
N ASP A 370 10.48 -20.86 36.14
CA ASP A 370 11.52 -21.26 37.10
C ASP A 370 10.93 -21.63 38.48
N ILE A 371 9.80 -21.02 38.85
CA ILE A 371 9.03 -21.40 40.05
C ILE A 371 8.27 -22.72 39.83
N LYS A 372 7.72 -22.98 38.63
CA LYS A 372 7.10 -24.28 38.26
C LYS A 372 8.12 -25.39 38.00
N VAL A 373 9.30 -25.09 37.45
CA VAL A 373 10.38 -26.02 37.13
C VAL A 373 11.00 -26.56 38.41
N LYS A 374 11.05 -25.79 39.51
CA LYS A 374 11.43 -26.34 40.82
C LYS A 374 10.40 -27.32 41.43
N LEU A 375 9.13 -27.27 41.03
CA LEU A 375 8.11 -28.24 41.47
C LEU A 375 7.91 -29.43 40.50
N VAL A 376 8.25 -29.28 39.21
CA VAL A 376 8.07 -30.32 38.16
C VAL A 376 9.37 -31.07 37.83
N ALA A 377 10.55 -30.52 38.15
CA ALA A 377 11.85 -31.17 37.90
C ALA A 377 12.12 -32.45 38.73
N THR A 378 11.21 -32.83 39.64
CA THR A 378 11.30 -34.10 40.38
C THR A 378 10.61 -35.26 39.66
N SER A 379 9.86 -35.05 38.58
CA SER A 379 8.95 -36.09 38.04
C SER A 379 8.97 -36.34 36.52
N ILE A 380 9.76 -35.63 35.70
CA ILE A 380 9.80 -35.90 34.23
C ILE A 380 11.23 -36.04 33.74
N LYS A 381 11.83 -37.19 34.04
CA LYS A 381 13.11 -37.65 33.50
C LYS A 381 12.85 -38.90 32.66
N ALA A 382 11.96 -38.81 31.68
CA ALA A 382 11.72 -39.86 30.68
C ALA A 382 11.12 -39.24 29.40
N MET A 383 11.75 -39.55 28.26
CA MET A 383 11.43 -39.12 26.88
C MET A 383 11.68 -37.63 26.62
N VAL A 384 12.61 -37.23 25.75
CA VAL A 384 12.71 -37.52 24.31
C VAL A 384 14.17 -37.42 23.84
N ILE A 385 14.60 -38.32 22.95
CA ILE A 385 15.86 -38.26 22.19
C ILE A 385 15.57 -38.58 20.71
N LEU A 386 16.06 -37.68 19.83
CA LEU A 386 16.52 -37.82 18.43
C LEU A 386 15.57 -37.97 17.21
N ASN A 387 15.61 -36.93 16.37
CA ASN A 387 16.17 -36.86 14.99
C ASN A 387 16.23 -38.08 14.05
N ILE A 388 15.70 -37.83 12.83
CA ILE A 388 16.21 -38.11 11.46
C ILE A 388 16.60 -39.55 11.09
N GLY A 389 15.97 -40.07 10.03
CA GLY A 389 16.54 -41.12 9.18
C GLY A 389 15.47 -41.91 8.44
N GLY A 390 15.54 -41.97 7.12
CA GLY A 390 14.50 -42.55 6.27
C GLY A 390 14.27 -44.04 6.47
N GLU A 391 13.02 -44.46 6.32
CA GLU A 391 12.62 -45.82 5.97
C GLU A 391 11.19 -45.81 5.41
N LYS A 392 10.85 -46.83 4.63
CA LYS A 392 9.77 -46.87 3.64
C LYS A 392 8.34 -47.03 4.19
N ASP A 393 8.12 -46.83 5.49
CA ASP A 393 6.81 -47.01 6.15
C ASP A 393 6.45 -45.81 7.04
N THR A 394 6.58 -44.59 6.49
CA THR A 394 6.11 -43.39 7.21
C THR A 394 4.63 -43.14 6.98
N PHE A 395 3.96 -42.66 8.02
CA PHE A 395 2.58 -42.14 8.09
C PHE A 395 2.16 -41.29 6.87
N PHE A 396 3.12 -40.63 6.23
CA PHE A 396 2.95 -39.82 5.02
C PHE A 396 2.62 -40.62 3.75
N THR A 397 3.09 -41.88 3.65
CA THR A 397 2.89 -42.75 2.48
C THR A 397 1.50 -43.39 2.49
N ALA A 398 0.94 -43.66 3.68
CA ALA A 398 -0.42 -44.18 3.85
C ALA A 398 -1.52 -43.14 3.55
N LEU A 399 -1.23 -41.85 3.73
CA LEU A 399 -2.19 -40.76 3.52
C LEU A 399 -2.63 -40.58 2.05
N PHE A 400 -1.87 -41.13 1.09
CA PHE A 400 -2.09 -40.96 -0.35
C PHE A 400 -2.32 -42.27 -1.13
N SER A 401 -2.36 -43.43 -0.47
CA SER A 401 -2.73 -44.69 -1.14
C SER A 401 -4.24 -44.91 -1.08
N LYS A 402 -4.84 -45.12 -2.25
CA LYS A 402 -6.29 -45.13 -2.50
C LYS A 402 -6.99 -46.45 -2.11
N GLU A 403 -6.66 -47.02 -0.96
CA GLU A 403 -7.27 -48.26 -0.44
C GLU A 403 -7.90 -48.06 0.95
N SER A 404 -9.02 -48.76 1.14
CA SER A 404 -10.09 -48.51 2.10
C SER A 404 -9.88 -49.03 3.53
N GLN A 405 -10.49 -48.30 4.49
CA GLN A 405 -11.02 -48.66 5.83
C GLN A 405 -10.12 -49.43 6.81
N LEU A 406 -9.96 -48.89 8.04
CA LEU A 406 -9.62 -49.71 9.21
C LEU A 406 -10.20 -49.14 10.50
N GLU A 407 -11.22 -49.85 11.05
CA GLU A 407 -11.98 -49.71 12.31
C GLU A 407 -11.14 -49.76 13.62
N ARG A 408 -11.76 -49.23 14.69
CA ARG A 408 -11.27 -49.06 16.08
C ARG A 408 -10.82 -50.38 16.72
N ASP A 409 -9.61 -50.45 17.30
CA ASP A 409 -9.22 -51.54 18.23
C ASP A 409 -9.40 -51.12 19.71
N HIS A 410 -9.85 -52.05 20.53
CA HIS A 410 -10.53 -51.83 21.81
C HIS A 410 -9.61 -51.94 23.05
N ASN A 411 -8.29 -51.77 22.95
CA ASN A 411 -7.40 -51.97 24.11
C ASN A 411 -6.24 -50.98 24.34
N ASP A 412 -5.99 -49.96 23.50
CA ASP A 412 -4.96 -48.94 23.79
C ASP A 412 -5.38 -47.47 23.65
N GLY A 413 -6.64 -47.20 23.28
CA GLY A 413 -7.19 -45.85 23.24
C GLY A 413 -6.80 -45.00 22.03
N SER A 414 -6.10 -45.54 21.01
CA SER A 414 -5.90 -44.81 19.75
C SER A 414 -7.11 -44.94 18.82
N ILE A 415 -7.76 -43.78 18.57
CA ILE A 415 -9.15 -43.49 18.18
C ILE A 415 -9.47 -42.66 16.88
N PHE A 416 -9.13 -43.08 15.65
CA PHE A 416 -9.70 -42.67 14.33
C PHE A 416 -9.68 -41.19 13.96
N ILE A 417 -8.87 -40.82 12.96
CA ILE A 417 -9.09 -39.58 12.20
C ILE A 417 -10.03 -39.90 11.04
N ASP A 418 -11.32 -39.69 11.29
CA ASP A 418 -12.22 -39.20 10.24
C ASP A 418 -13.15 -38.16 10.89
N ARG A 419 -12.87 -36.88 10.64
CA ARG A 419 -13.89 -35.84 10.67
C ARG A 419 -14.15 -35.40 9.24
N THR A 420 -14.61 -36.36 8.45
CA THR A 420 -14.93 -36.27 7.02
C THR A 420 -13.76 -35.82 6.17
N GLY A 421 -13.10 -36.75 5.48
CA GLY A 421 -12.15 -36.43 4.40
C GLY A 421 -12.68 -35.40 3.38
N LYS A 422 -14.01 -35.24 3.30
CA LYS A 422 -14.71 -34.22 2.53
C LYS A 422 -14.37 -32.77 2.94
N ILE A 423 -14.32 -32.44 4.23
CA ILE A 423 -13.96 -31.08 4.69
C ILE A 423 -12.51 -30.76 4.39
N PHE A 424 -11.62 -31.71 4.67
CA PHE A 424 -10.20 -31.56 4.36
C PHE A 424 -9.95 -31.44 2.85
N THR A 425 -10.75 -32.13 2.03
CA THR A 425 -10.73 -31.96 0.56
C THR A 425 -11.06 -30.51 0.16
N TYR A 426 -12.04 -29.87 0.81
CA TYR A 426 -12.37 -28.47 0.52
C TYR A 426 -11.27 -27.49 0.95
N ILE A 427 -10.56 -27.78 2.05
CA ILE A 427 -9.38 -27.00 2.44
C ILE A 427 -8.26 -27.13 1.39
N LEU A 428 -7.99 -28.36 0.94
CA LEU A 428 -6.98 -28.61 -0.09
C LEU A 428 -7.37 -28.01 -1.44
N GLU A 429 -8.65 -28.08 -1.80
CA GLU A 429 -9.18 -27.47 -3.01
C GLU A 429 -9.07 -25.95 -2.92
N TYR A 430 -9.39 -25.36 -1.78
CA TYR A 430 -9.16 -23.94 -1.52
C TYR A 430 -7.69 -23.56 -1.69
N PHE A 431 -6.73 -24.32 -1.16
CA PHE A 431 -5.31 -24.00 -1.38
C PHE A 431 -4.88 -24.11 -2.84
N ARG A 432 -5.56 -24.93 -3.65
CA ARG A 432 -5.25 -25.11 -5.07
C ARG A 432 -5.88 -24.04 -5.95
N THR A 433 -7.12 -23.67 -5.65
CA THR A 433 -7.95 -22.83 -6.53
C THR A 433 -8.21 -21.43 -5.98
N ASN A 434 -7.85 -21.19 -4.71
CA ASN A 434 -8.20 -20.00 -3.94
C ASN A 434 -9.72 -19.72 -3.88
N THR A 435 -10.55 -20.75 -4.10
CA THR A 435 -12.02 -20.65 -4.11
C THR A 435 -12.65 -21.76 -3.28
N VAL A 436 -13.81 -21.46 -2.68
CA VAL A 436 -14.62 -22.45 -1.94
C VAL A 436 -15.77 -22.90 -2.84
N PRO A 437 -16.02 -24.21 -3.02
CA PRO A 437 -17.09 -24.68 -3.89
C PRO A 437 -18.47 -24.11 -3.51
N ILE A 438 -19.25 -23.69 -4.50
CA ILE A 438 -20.56 -23.04 -4.32
C ILE A 438 -21.54 -23.91 -3.53
N ASN A 439 -21.46 -25.24 -3.67
CA ASN A 439 -22.29 -26.17 -2.90
C ASN A 439 -21.97 -26.15 -1.40
N VAL A 440 -20.74 -25.82 -0.99
CA VAL A 440 -20.38 -25.60 0.41
C VAL A 440 -20.96 -24.28 0.91
N MET A 441 -20.88 -23.22 0.09
CA MET A 441 -21.43 -21.90 0.41
C MET A 441 -22.97 -21.89 0.56
N LYS A 442 -23.67 -22.92 0.07
CA LYS A 442 -25.14 -23.07 0.16
C LYS A 442 -25.61 -24.04 1.24
N ASP A 443 -24.71 -24.80 1.85
CA ASP A 443 -25.02 -25.79 2.88
C ASP A 443 -24.48 -25.29 4.22
N GLU A 444 -25.38 -24.78 5.05
CA GLU A 444 -25.04 -24.15 6.35
C GLU A 444 -24.30 -25.10 7.29
N THR A 445 -24.61 -26.41 7.22
CA THR A 445 -23.97 -27.41 8.09
C THR A 445 -22.54 -27.68 7.65
N LEU A 446 -22.33 -27.77 6.33
CA LEU A 446 -21.02 -27.98 5.72
C LEU A 446 -20.12 -26.75 5.85
N LEU A 447 -20.71 -25.55 5.67
CA LEU A 447 -20.06 -24.27 5.87
C LEU A 447 -19.56 -24.12 7.31
N ASN A 448 -20.41 -24.44 8.29
CA ASN A 448 -20.07 -24.36 9.70
C ASN A 448 -18.97 -25.37 10.08
N SER A 449 -19.04 -26.59 9.54
CA SER A 449 -18.03 -27.62 9.80
C SER A 449 -16.68 -27.26 9.17
N LEU A 450 -16.68 -26.69 7.96
CA LEU A 450 -15.46 -26.19 7.31
C LEU A 450 -14.85 -25.01 8.05
N PHE A 451 -15.67 -24.13 8.63
CA PHE A 451 -15.20 -23.03 9.45
C PHE A 451 -14.49 -23.50 10.73
N ILE A 452 -15.09 -24.44 11.48
CA ILE A 452 -14.48 -25.01 12.69
C ILE A 452 -13.11 -25.61 12.37
N GLU A 453 -12.99 -26.30 11.24
CA GLU A 453 -11.74 -26.91 10.83
C GLU A 453 -10.71 -25.85 10.37
N ALA A 454 -11.15 -24.84 9.63
CA ALA A 454 -10.31 -23.70 9.26
C ALA A 454 -9.80 -22.93 10.49
N GLU A 455 -10.63 -22.79 11.53
CA GLU A 455 -10.25 -22.20 12.82
C GLU A 455 -9.19 -23.05 13.53
N TYR A 456 -9.41 -24.37 13.61
CA TYR A 456 -8.46 -25.31 14.22
C TYR A 456 -7.07 -25.21 13.57
N PHE A 457 -7.02 -25.11 12.24
CA PHE A 457 -5.78 -24.98 11.47
C PHE A 457 -5.30 -23.53 11.28
N ARG A 458 -6.00 -22.53 11.85
CA ARG A 458 -5.67 -21.10 11.74
C ARG A 458 -5.59 -20.58 10.30
N LEU A 459 -6.54 -21.00 9.46
CA LEU A 459 -6.62 -20.65 8.03
C LEU A 459 -7.46 -19.39 7.80
N TYR A 460 -6.95 -18.25 8.24
CA TYR A 460 -7.70 -16.98 8.27
C TYR A 460 -8.22 -16.53 6.89
N SER A 461 -7.45 -16.77 5.82
CA SER A 461 -7.87 -16.40 4.46
C SER A 461 -9.04 -17.25 3.95
N LEU A 462 -9.17 -18.50 4.41
CA LEU A 462 -10.32 -19.35 4.13
C LEU A 462 -11.53 -18.84 4.92
N MET A 463 -11.34 -18.54 6.21
CA MET A 463 -12.41 -18.01 7.07
C MET A 463 -13.00 -16.72 6.52
N ASP A 464 -12.17 -15.82 5.98
CA ASP A 464 -12.61 -14.59 5.32
C ASP A 464 -13.49 -14.86 4.09
N ARG A 465 -13.16 -15.89 3.30
CA ARG A 465 -13.96 -16.29 2.13
C ARG A 465 -15.24 -17.02 2.46
N LEU A 466 -15.32 -17.68 3.63
CA LEU A 466 -16.54 -18.35 4.07
C LEU A 466 -17.64 -17.35 4.47
N GLY A 467 -17.33 -16.05 4.56
CA GLY A 467 -18.34 -14.98 4.66
C GLY A 467 -19.24 -15.10 5.90
N ILE A 468 -18.68 -15.48 7.05
CA ILE A 468 -19.46 -15.60 8.29
C ILE A 468 -20.03 -14.24 8.69
N ILE A 469 -21.36 -14.19 8.81
CA ILE A 469 -22.12 -13.03 9.27
C ILE A 469 -22.28 -13.15 10.79
N TYR A 470 -21.56 -12.31 11.54
CA TYR A 470 -21.65 -12.25 13.00
C TYR A 470 -22.89 -11.50 13.49
N PHE A 471 -23.39 -10.58 12.67
CA PHE A 471 -24.59 -9.77 12.90
C PHE A 471 -25.63 -10.05 11.80
N PRO A 472 -26.25 -11.25 11.79
CA PRO A 472 -27.19 -11.65 10.74
C PRO A 472 -28.46 -10.80 10.74
N ASN A 473 -29.09 -10.72 9.56
CA ASN A 473 -30.35 -10.00 9.30
C ASN A 473 -30.30 -8.48 9.41
N GLY A 474 -29.13 -7.91 9.70
CA GLY A 474 -28.82 -6.49 9.61
C GLY A 474 -28.48 -5.99 8.20
N SER A 475 -28.47 -4.67 8.04
CA SER A 475 -28.00 -4.00 6.84
C SER A 475 -27.03 -2.85 7.10
N LEU A 476 -26.82 -2.45 8.37
CA LEU A 476 -25.94 -1.33 8.70
C LEU A 476 -24.45 -1.70 8.73
N LEU A 477 -24.13 -2.98 8.95
CA LEU A 477 -22.75 -3.43 9.17
C LEU A 477 -22.15 -4.13 7.95
N GLN A 478 -21.10 -3.52 7.39
CA GLN A 478 -20.19 -4.20 6.49
C GLN A 478 -19.39 -5.29 7.22
N PRO A 479 -18.83 -6.30 6.53
CA PRO A 479 -18.07 -7.38 7.18
C PRO A 479 -16.93 -6.88 8.09
N THR A 480 -16.26 -5.79 7.71
CA THR A 480 -15.20 -5.15 8.50
C THR A 480 -15.74 -4.54 9.80
N HIS A 481 -16.92 -3.91 9.77
CA HIS A 481 -17.57 -3.37 10.97
C HIS A 481 -17.95 -4.49 11.96
N GLN A 482 -18.46 -5.61 11.46
CA GLN A 482 -18.86 -6.75 12.30
C GLN A 482 -17.67 -7.31 13.09
N ARG A 483 -16.51 -7.48 12.43
CA ARG A 483 -15.28 -7.90 13.09
C ARG A 483 -14.84 -6.90 14.16
N LYS A 484 -14.91 -5.61 13.84
CA LYS A 484 -14.47 -4.55 14.74
C LYS A 484 -15.33 -4.46 16.01
N LEU A 485 -16.64 -4.63 15.89
CA LEU A 485 -17.55 -4.70 17.05
C LEU A 485 -17.26 -5.92 17.94
N ASN A 486 -16.93 -7.06 17.35
CA ASN A 486 -16.53 -8.26 18.09
C ASN A 486 -15.17 -8.10 18.79
N GLU A 487 -14.21 -7.41 18.16
CA GLU A 487 -12.96 -6.99 18.81
C GLU A 487 -13.25 -6.07 20.01
N PHE A 488 -14.11 -5.06 19.85
CA PHE A 488 -14.50 -4.16 20.94
C PHE A 488 -15.19 -4.90 22.09
N TYR A 489 -16.03 -5.88 21.78
CA TYR A 489 -16.66 -6.74 22.78
C TYR A 489 -15.65 -7.68 23.49
N GLY A 490 -14.51 -7.98 22.87
CA GLY A 490 -13.47 -8.85 23.42
C GLY A 490 -13.62 -10.33 23.06
N LYS A 491 -14.53 -10.67 22.12
CA LYS A 491 -14.67 -12.01 21.55
C LYS A 491 -14.85 -11.90 20.04
N ILE A 492 -13.74 -12.07 19.32
CA ILE A 492 -13.64 -11.85 17.86
C ILE A 492 -14.63 -12.65 17.01
N TYR A 493 -15.15 -13.78 17.51
CA TYR A 493 -16.12 -14.64 16.83
C TYR A 493 -17.51 -14.67 17.47
N GLN A 494 -17.82 -13.70 18.35
CA GLN A 494 -19.13 -13.60 18.97
C GLN A 494 -20.24 -13.47 17.90
N ARG A 495 -21.31 -14.26 18.06
CA ARG A 495 -22.52 -14.11 17.25
C ARG A 495 -23.57 -13.30 17.99
N TRP A 496 -24.37 -12.61 17.22
CA TRP A 496 -25.41 -11.70 17.71
C TRP A 496 -26.74 -12.01 17.05
N GLU A 497 -27.84 -11.79 17.76
CA GLU A 497 -29.19 -11.99 17.26
C GLU A 497 -29.88 -10.63 17.12
N LEU A 498 -30.28 -10.24 15.91
CA LEU A 498 -31.02 -9.00 15.67
C LEU A 498 -32.41 -9.08 16.30
N ILE A 499 -32.68 -8.23 17.29
CA ILE A 499 -33.96 -8.18 18.02
C ILE A 499 -34.80 -6.95 17.66
N TYR A 500 -34.16 -5.86 17.23
CA TYR A 500 -34.83 -4.64 16.83
C TYR A 500 -34.13 -3.98 15.63
N LYS A 501 -34.93 -3.50 14.67
CA LYS A 501 -34.51 -2.75 13.49
C LYS A 501 -35.56 -1.68 13.23
N ALA A 502 -35.23 -0.40 13.36
CA ALA A 502 -36.20 0.69 13.32
C ALA A 502 -36.92 0.78 11.97
N LEU A 503 -36.23 0.59 10.85
CA LEU A 503 -36.86 0.54 9.52
C LEU A 503 -37.89 -0.60 9.36
N ARG A 504 -37.81 -1.66 10.17
CA ARG A 504 -38.75 -2.80 10.14
C ARG A 504 -39.83 -2.70 11.20
N HIS A 505 -39.50 -2.14 12.36
CA HIS A 505 -40.34 -2.19 13.56
C HIS A 505 -40.81 -0.82 14.03
N GLU A 506 -40.53 0.24 13.27
CA GLU A 506 -40.82 1.65 13.57
C GLU A 506 -39.89 2.25 14.63
N PHE A 507 -39.66 3.56 14.54
CA PHE A 507 -38.74 4.35 15.39
C PHE A 507 -39.33 4.72 16.77
N GLY A 508 -40.47 4.13 17.14
CA GLY A 508 -41.16 4.45 18.38
C GLY A 508 -40.52 3.79 19.62
N ALA A 509 -40.51 4.49 20.76
CA ALA A 509 -40.01 3.94 22.03
C ALA A 509 -40.75 2.65 22.44
N ASN A 510 -42.05 2.55 22.16
CA ASN A 510 -42.84 1.33 22.39
C ASN A 510 -42.31 0.13 21.59
N ALA A 511 -41.86 0.34 20.35
CA ALA A 511 -41.31 -0.73 19.51
C ALA A 511 -39.92 -1.18 20.00
N PHE A 512 -39.10 -0.24 20.48
CA PHE A 512 -37.84 -0.55 21.15
C PHE A 512 -38.08 -1.38 22.42
N HIS A 513 -38.91 -0.89 23.36
CA HIS A 513 -39.10 -1.56 24.64
C HIS A 513 -39.78 -2.92 24.54
N SER A 514 -40.75 -3.09 23.63
CA SER A 514 -41.41 -4.37 23.41
C SER A 514 -40.47 -5.47 22.90
N ARG A 515 -39.31 -5.09 22.34
CA ARG A 515 -38.33 -6.02 21.76
C ARG A 515 -37.03 -6.12 22.54
N CYS A 516 -36.56 -5.04 23.15
CA CYS A 516 -35.25 -4.95 23.80
C CYS A 516 -35.31 -5.17 25.30
N ASN A 517 -36.45 -4.93 25.95
CA ASN A 517 -36.54 -5.11 27.40
C ASN A 517 -36.34 -6.59 27.77
N ASN A 518 -35.55 -6.83 28.81
CA ASN A 518 -35.23 -8.16 29.35
C ASN A 518 -34.54 -9.14 28.37
N GLN A 519 -33.86 -8.64 27.32
CA GLN A 519 -33.15 -9.50 26.35
C GLN A 519 -31.69 -9.83 26.71
N GLY A 520 -31.20 -9.35 27.84
CA GLY A 520 -29.80 -9.50 28.26
C GLY A 520 -28.86 -8.45 27.65
N PRO A 521 -27.56 -8.75 27.51
CA PRO A 521 -26.59 -7.85 26.90
C PRO A 521 -26.97 -7.48 25.47
N THR A 522 -26.80 -6.21 25.11
CA THR A 522 -27.15 -5.72 23.78
C THR A 522 -26.07 -4.83 23.17
N MET A 523 -25.93 -4.95 21.85
CA MET A 523 -25.15 -4.07 20.98
C MET A 523 -26.12 -3.21 20.19
N THR A 524 -26.11 -1.89 20.43
CA THR A 524 -26.94 -0.91 19.75
C THR A 524 -26.12 -0.21 18.67
N ILE A 525 -26.63 -0.18 17.44
CA ILE A 525 -26.03 0.47 16.27
C ILE A 525 -27.03 1.47 15.71
N ILE A 526 -26.58 2.72 15.57
CA ILE A 526 -27.39 3.87 15.15
C ILE A 526 -26.75 4.43 13.88
N GLN A 527 -27.56 4.61 12.85
CA GLN A 527 -27.19 5.39 11.68
C GLN A 527 -27.94 6.73 11.71
N SER A 528 -27.21 7.84 11.69
CA SER A 528 -27.79 9.17 11.57
C SER A 528 -28.11 9.50 10.10
N ASN A 529 -28.89 10.56 9.87
CA ASN A 529 -29.22 11.01 8.51
C ASN A 529 -28.03 11.60 7.72
N ASN A 530 -26.94 11.98 8.39
CA ASN A 530 -25.68 12.35 7.72
C ASN A 530 -24.73 11.16 7.51
N ASN A 531 -25.25 9.92 7.62
CA ASN A 531 -24.51 8.67 7.42
C ASN A 531 -23.40 8.36 8.45
N SER A 532 -23.38 9.05 9.60
CA SER A 532 -22.54 8.62 10.72
C SER A 532 -23.10 7.31 11.31
N LEU A 533 -22.20 6.40 11.68
CA LEU A 533 -22.53 5.07 12.18
C LEU A 533 -21.83 4.88 13.53
N PHE A 534 -22.61 4.81 14.60
CA PHE A 534 -22.11 4.79 15.97
C PHE A 534 -23.06 4.04 16.90
N GLY A 535 -22.72 3.89 18.17
CA GLY A 535 -23.62 3.26 19.12
C GLY A 535 -22.96 2.91 20.43
N GLY A 536 -23.54 1.92 21.12
CA GLY A 536 -23.05 1.50 22.42
C GLY A 536 -23.43 0.07 22.76
N TYR A 537 -22.66 -0.52 23.65
CA TYR A 537 -22.89 -1.83 24.25
C TYR A 537 -23.23 -1.68 25.73
N THR A 538 -24.17 -2.50 26.19
CA THR A 538 -24.48 -2.69 27.61
C THR A 538 -24.64 -4.17 27.92
N SER A 539 -24.06 -4.61 29.03
CA SER A 539 -24.29 -5.94 29.61
C SER A 539 -25.59 -6.03 30.39
N ILE A 540 -26.18 -4.88 30.73
CA ILE A 540 -27.40 -4.79 31.52
C ILE A 540 -28.63 -4.86 30.59
N PRO A 541 -29.61 -5.73 30.88
CA PRO A 541 -30.84 -5.80 30.10
C PRO A 541 -31.66 -4.51 30.25
N TRP A 542 -32.14 -3.97 29.13
CA TRP A 542 -33.02 -2.80 29.11
C TRP A 542 -34.31 -3.03 29.93
N THR A 543 -34.78 -1.96 30.58
CA THR A 543 -36.08 -1.85 31.25
C THR A 543 -36.70 -0.47 30.93
N SER A 544 -37.84 -0.17 31.52
CA SER A 544 -38.56 1.11 31.34
C SER A 544 -38.95 1.68 32.71
N ASP A 545 -38.03 1.68 33.67
CA ASP A 545 -38.31 2.01 35.08
C ASP A 545 -37.89 3.44 35.51
N GLY A 546 -37.35 4.24 34.60
CA GLY A 546 -36.94 5.62 34.86
C GLY A 546 -35.70 5.70 35.75
N SER A 547 -34.71 4.84 35.56
CA SER A 547 -33.52 4.81 36.41
C SER A 547 -32.21 4.55 35.67
N TYR A 548 -31.12 5.05 36.24
CA TYR A 548 -29.76 4.76 35.80
C TYR A 548 -29.33 3.36 36.27
N LYS A 549 -28.55 2.67 35.43
CA LYS A 549 -28.01 1.34 35.74
C LYS A 549 -26.50 1.33 35.79
N ASN A 550 -26.00 0.55 36.74
CA ASN A 550 -24.59 0.29 36.89
C ASN A 550 -24.11 -0.73 35.85
N ASP A 551 -23.16 -0.34 35.00
CA ASP A 551 -22.46 -1.24 34.10
C ASP A 551 -20.99 -0.86 33.96
N THR A 552 -20.12 -1.75 34.43
CA THR A 552 -18.65 -1.57 34.37
C THR A 552 -18.06 -1.98 33.03
N THR A 553 -18.86 -2.65 32.19
CA THR A 553 -18.45 -3.19 30.89
C THR A 553 -19.05 -2.43 29.71
N ALA A 554 -19.91 -1.44 29.98
CA ALA A 554 -20.51 -0.61 28.96
C ALA A 554 -19.45 0.20 28.21
N PHE A 555 -19.68 0.40 26.92
CA PHE A 555 -18.83 1.22 26.08
C PHE A 555 -19.63 1.84 24.95
N LEU A 556 -19.18 3.00 24.48
CA LEU A 556 -19.63 3.60 23.23
C LEU A 556 -18.65 3.28 22.11
N PHE A 557 -19.09 3.46 20.87
CA PHE A 557 -18.21 3.34 19.72
C PHE A 557 -18.65 4.21 18.55
N THR A 558 -17.70 4.55 17.69
CA THR A 558 -17.93 5.11 16.36
C THR A 558 -17.33 4.17 15.32
N LEU A 559 -18.02 3.99 14.18
CA LEU A 559 -17.58 3.20 13.03
C LEU A 559 -17.40 4.08 11.80
N ILE A 560 -18.33 5.02 11.59
CA ILE A 560 -18.26 6.08 10.58
C ILE A 560 -18.62 7.38 11.29
N ASN A 561 -17.83 8.43 11.10
CA ASN A 561 -17.99 9.71 11.77
C ASN A 561 -17.52 10.86 10.87
N PRO A 562 -17.99 12.10 11.10
CA PRO A 562 -17.65 13.25 10.25
C PRO A 562 -16.21 13.74 10.42
N CYS A 563 -15.53 13.35 11.50
CA CYS A 563 -14.13 13.69 11.73
C CYS A 563 -13.15 12.76 11.00
N HIS A 564 -13.64 11.77 10.25
CA HIS A 564 -12.84 10.74 9.58
C HIS A 564 -11.86 10.00 10.52
N ILE A 565 -12.18 9.90 11.81
CA ILE A 565 -11.37 9.11 12.74
C ILE A 565 -11.62 7.61 12.51
N PRO A 566 -10.62 6.74 12.72
CA PRO A 566 -10.82 5.29 12.64
C PRO A 566 -11.89 4.80 13.62
N PRO A 567 -12.49 3.61 13.40
CA PRO A 567 -13.42 3.02 14.35
C PRO A 567 -12.85 2.96 15.77
N THR A 568 -13.52 3.63 16.71
CA THR A 568 -12.99 3.88 18.05
C THR A 568 -13.97 3.40 19.12
N LYS A 569 -13.45 2.85 20.22
CA LYS A 569 -14.19 2.39 21.40
C LYS A 569 -13.94 3.36 22.56
N TYR A 570 -15.01 3.83 23.20
CA TYR A 570 -14.96 4.74 24.34
C TYR A 570 -15.45 4.01 25.59
N LEU A 571 -14.58 3.88 26.59
CA LEU A 571 -14.88 3.18 27.82
C LEU A 571 -15.66 4.07 28.79
N ILE A 572 -16.54 3.47 29.58
CA ILE A 572 -17.17 4.14 30.71
C ILE A 572 -16.10 4.59 31.71
N ASN A 573 -16.21 5.81 32.22
CA ASN A 573 -15.35 6.29 33.31
C ASN A 573 -15.62 5.45 34.57
N SER A 574 -14.58 5.02 35.26
CA SER A 574 -14.69 4.20 36.48
C SER A 574 -15.51 4.86 37.58
N ASP A 575 -15.56 6.20 37.59
CA ASP A 575 -16.34 6.97 38.57
C ASP A 575 -17.82 7.14 38.18
N GLU A 576 -18.18 6.84 36.93
CA GLU A 576 -19.53 7.03 36.37
C GLU A 576 -20.23 5.70 36.04
N THR A 577 -19.67 4.55 36.42
CA THR A 577 -20.25 3.24 36.05
C THR A 577 -21.68 3.07 36.55
N GLY A 578 -22.04 3.69 37.68
CA GLY A 578 -23.40 3.71 38.24
C GLY A 578 -24.46 4.36 37.34
N ASN A 579 -24.02 5.19 36.39
CA ASN A 579 -24.86 5.94 35.46
C ASN A 579 -24.61 5.53 33.99
N ALA A 580 -24.08 4.33 33.75
CA ALA A 580 -23.63 3.90 32.42
C ALA A 580 -24.75 3.91 31.36
N VAL A 581 -25.97 3.51 31.72
CA VAL A 581 -27.15 3.57 30.86
C VAL A 581 -28.36 4.07 31.65
N TYR A 582 -29.28 4.76 30.97
CA TYR A 582 -30.53 5.25 31.57
C TYR A 582 -31.74 4.59 30.92
N HIS A 583 -32.65 4.05 31.73
CA HIS A 583 -33.81 3.32 31.26
C HIS A 583 -35.05 4.19 31.36
N HIS A 584 -35.44 4.86 30.27
CA HIS A 584 -36.64 5.70 30.23
C HIS A 584 -37.83 4.94 29.63
N THR A 585 -39.08 5.38 29.86
CA THR A 585 -40.28 4.74 29.27
C THR A 585 -40.58 5.23 27.87
N ASP A 586 -40.25 6.49 27.59
CA ASP A 586 -40.70 7.19 26.38
C ASP A 586 -39.57 7.43 25.39
N ASP A 587 -38.35 6.94 25.65
CA ASP A 587 -37.19 7.14 24.79
C ASP A 587 -36.57 5.79 24.40
N GLY A 588 -35.69 5.79 23.40
CA GLY A 588 -34.97 4.60 22.96
C GLY A 588 -33.77 4.28 23.86
N SER A 589 -32.67 3.86 23.23
CA SER A 589 -31.41 3.61 23.93
C SER A 589 -30.78 4.90 24.46
N ILE A 590 -30.33 4.87 25.72
CA ILE A 590 -29.68 6.01 26.39
C ILE A 590 -28.42 5.54 27.11
N PHE A 591 -27.30 6.20 26.81
CA PHE A 591 -26.01 5.92 27.42
C PHE A 591 -25.48 7.14 28.17
N GLY A 592 -25.03 6.92 29.40
CA GLY A 592 -24.32 7.89 30.23
C GLY A 592 -25.19 8.86 31.03
N SER A 593 -24.64 9.36 32.14
CA SER A 593 -25.14 10.52 32.88
C SER A 593 -25.14 11.75 31.97
N ASN A 594 -26.21 12.53 32.00
CA ASN A 594 -26.45 13.66 31.09
C ASN A 594 -26.54 13.27 29.59
N HIS A 595 -26.64 11.96 29.31
CA HIS A 595 -26.85 11.34 28.00
C HIS A 595 -25.77 11.66 26.96
N ASP A 596 -24.61 11.01 27.11
CA ASP A 596 -23.58 10.95 26.06
C ASP A 596 -24.20 10.56 24.71
N ILE A 597 -25.16 9.64 24.70
CA ILE A 597 -26.03 9.37 23.54
C ILE A 597 -27.47 9.22 24.02
N LEU A 598 -28.39 10.01 23.45
CA LEU A 598 -29.84 9.88 23.64
C LEU A 598 -30.55 9.68 22.29
N VAL A 599 -31.29 8.59 22.15
CA VAL A 599 -32.24 8.40 21.04
C VAL A 599 -33.66 8.69 21.51
N LYS A 600 -34.30 9.71 20.93
CA LYS A 600 -35.69 10.09 21.24
C LYS A 600 -36.74 9.25 20.52
N ASN A 601 -37.96 9.26 21.05
CA ASN A 601 -39.11 8.68 20.36
C ASN A 601 -39.28 9.27 18.94
N VAL A 602 -39.52 8.39 17.96
CA VAL A 602 -39.73 8.79 16.56
C VAL A 602 -38.56 9.60 16.00
N SER A 603 -37.33 9.19 16.33
CA SER A 603 -36.07 9.87 16.01
C SER A 603 -35.80 10.06 14.50
N ASN A 604 -36.59 9.44 13.63
CA ASN A 604 -36.54 9.68 12.19
C ASN A 604 -37.33 10.92 11.75
N LEU A 605 -38.26 11.43 12.56
CA LEU A 605 -39.13 12.57 12.23
C LEU A 605 -38.82 13.84 13.02
N ASN A 606 -37.94 13.78 14.03
CA ASN A 606 -37.55 14.92 14.84
C ASN A 606 -36.06 14.87 15.20
N ASP A 607 -35.46 16.03 15.41
CA ASP A 607 -34.06 16.24 15.78
C ASP A 607 -33.86 16.34 17.31
N SER A 608 -34.75 15.74 18.10
CA SER A 608 -34.68 15.81 19.56
C SER A 608 -33.70 14.79 20.16
N SER A 609 -33.18 13.86 19.36
CA SER A 609 -32.05 13.00 19.75
C SER A 609 -30.78 13.84 19.80
N TYR A 610 -29.90 13.59 20.78
CA TYR A 610 -28.69 14.38 20.93
C TYR A 610 -27.53 13.60 21.55
N ILE A 611 -26.33 14.16 21.40
CA ILE A 611 -25.07 13.67 21.94
C ILE A 611 -24.53 14.72 22.91
N ASN A 612 -24.26 14.36 24.16
CA ASN A 612 -23.55 15.21 25.14
C ASN A 612 -22.20 14.62 25.53
N PHE A 613 -21.58 13.91 24.60
CA PHE A 613 -20.27 13.30 24.79
C PHE A 613 -19.17 14.37 24.81
N PRO A 614 -18.16 14.29 25.69
CA PRO A 614 -18.02 13.31 26.77
C PRO A 614 -18.68 13.78 28.07
N SER A 615 -19.40 12.88 28.73
CA SER A 615 -19.94 13.07 30.07
C SER A 615 -19.59 11.87 30.96
N SER A 616 -20.18 10.69 30.71
CA SER A 616 -19.84 9.45 31.42
C SER A 616 -18.77 8.61 30.74
N TYR A 617 -18.60 8.75 29.42
CA TYR A 617 -17.65 7.97 28.64
C TYR A 617 -16.41 8.81 28.32
N LEU A 618 -15.24 8.17 28.34
CA LEU A 618 -13.96 8.85 28.17
C LEU A 618 -13.71 9.19 26.70
N ASP A 619 -13.51 10.47 26.39
CA ASP A 619 -13.01 10.89 25.08
C ASP A 619 -11.50 10.63 24.93
N THR A 620 -11.15 9.78 23.98
CA THR A 620 -9.76 9.46 23.62
C THR A 620 -9.27 10.25 22.41
N THR A 621 -10.11 11.08 21.79
CA THR A 621 -9.79 11.78 20.52
C THR A 621 -9.67 13.29 20.69
N GLY A 622 -10.22 13.85 21.78
CA GLY A 622 -10.24 15.30 22.03
C GLY A 622 -11.15 16.05 21.06
N LYS A 623 -12.15 15.35 20.52
CA LYS A 623 -13.11 15.87 19.54
C LYS A 623 -14.52 15.96 20.12
N ASP A 624 -14.78 15.47 21.32
CA ASP A 624 -16.07 15.59 21.98
C ASP A 624 -17.26 15.10 21.09
N ASP A 625 -18.42 15.76 21.18
CA ASP A 625 -19.69 15.35 20.57
C ASP A 625 -19.66 15.30 19.04
N ILE A 626 -18.86 16.17 18.39
CA ILE A 626 -18.68 16.16 16.92
C ILE A 626 -18.09 14.84 16.40
N THR A 627 -17.53 14.01 17.27
CA THR A 627 -17.05 12.66 16.94
C THR A 627 -18.17 11.71 16.53
N PHE A 628 -19.38 11.90 17.05
CA PHE A 628 -20.50 11.00 16.76
C PHE A 628 -21.39 11.55 15.63
N ASN A 629 -21.54 12.87 15.57
CA ASN A 629 -22.39 13.52 14.58
C ASN A 629 -21.99 14.99 14.38
N GLU A 630 -22.13 15.54 13.18
CA GLU A 630 -21.72 16.93 12.84
C GLU A 630 -22.38 18.01 13.72
N ALA A 631 -23.54 17.71 14.28
CA ALA A 631 -24.25 18.57 15.21
C ALA A 631 -24.64 17.78 16.46
N ARG A 632 -24.72 18.48 17.59
CA ARG A 632 -25.20 17.94 18.87
C ARG A 632 -26.53 17.18 18.73
N ASN A 633 -27.47 17.76 17.99
CA ASN A 633 -28.78 17.20 17.73
C ASN A 633 -28.79 16.41 16.41
N PHE A 634 -29.50 15.30 16.35
CA PHE A 634 -29.53 14.44 15.17
C PHE A 634 -30.88 13.76 14.94
N THR A 635 -31.09 13.35 13.69
CA THR A 635 -32.17 12.46 13.24
C THR A 635 -31.56 11.13 12.79
N THR A 636 -32.29 10.03 12.95
CA THR A 636 -31.82 8.68 12.61
C THR A 636 -32.40 8.17 11.29
N SER A 637 -31.57 7.54 10.47
CA SER A 637 -31.97 6.86 9.23
C SER A 637 -32.32 5.38 9.45
N ASP A 638 -31.65 4.69 10.37
CA ASP A 638 -32.03 3.37 10.89
C ASP A 638 -31.36 3.12 12.26
N ILE A 639 -31.87 2.14 13.01
CA ILE A 639 -31.28 1.69 14.28
C ILE A 639 -31.39 0.17 14.32
N GLU A 640 -30.29 -0.52 14.58
CA GLU A 640 -30.25 -1.98 14.75
C GLU A 640 -29.76 -2.33 16.15
N ILE A 641 -30.47 -3.22 16.83
CA ILE A 641 -30.08 -3.70 18.15
C ILE A 641 -30.04 -5.20 18.15
N TYR A 642 -28.91 -5.72 18.62
CA TYR A 642 -28.65 -7.13 18.69
C TYR A 642 -28.45 -7.55 20.14
N LYS A 643 -28.97 -8.72 20.52
CA LYS A 643 -28.61 -9.36 21.78
C LYS A 643 -27.51 -10.39 21.56
N LEU A 644 -26.84 -10.75 22.64
CA LEU A 644 -25.89 -11.86 22.65
C LEU A 644 -26.61 -13.18 22.27
N ALA A 645 -26.11 -13.90 21.27
CA ALA A 645 -26.64 -15.19 20.82
C ALA A 645 -26.03 -16.38 21.55
#